data_AF-A0A6I9TMQ4-F1
#
_entry.id   AF-A0A6I9TMQ4-F1
#
_cell.length_a   1.000
_cell.length_b   1.000
_cell.length_c   1.000
_cell.angle_alpha   90.00
_cell.angle_beta   90.00
_cell.angle_gamma   90.00
#
_symmetry.space_group_name_H-M   'P 1'
#
loop_
_entity.id
_entity.type
_entity.pdbx_description
1 polymer ?
#
loop_
_entity_poly.entity_id
_entity_poly.type
_entity_poly.pdbx_seq_one_letter_code
_entity_poly.pdbx_strand_id
1 'polypeptide(L)'
;MELQNTVKEALNALYHHPDDAVRMQADRWLQDFQRTIDAWQVADNLLHDTASNIETLIFCSQTLRSKVQRDFEELPSEAFRPLRVSLNTLLKSFHKGPPKVRTQISLAVAALAVHVPAEDWGDGGIVNWLRDEMNSNPEYIPSFLELLRVLPEEVFNYKIAVRPDRRRSFENELASGMEIALNVLTACLNINELTEQVLEAFASWLRLRHRIPASALASHPLVLTALSSLNSDILSEASVNVISELIHYTAVRNSNAVVQMPLIQVIVPRIMSLKPQLRDPSKDEEDVKAIARLFADMGDAYVELIATGSDESMLIVQALLEVASHPEFDIASMTFNFWHNLQIMLIERDSYVAYGSEASVEAERARRLQVFRSSYESLVSLVSVKVEYPQDYADLSREDQKDFKQTRYAVADVLIDAALVLGGDAALRILYMKLIEAVSNCGHSQQTDWRPAEAALYSIRAISDFVSNTEGEVMPQIMSLLPKLPHQPQLLQTVCLIIGAYSKWLDAAPSGLSFLPPLIDILVSGMSISEETASAAALAFRHICDDCKKKLCGSLDGLFQIYQRAVIGEGPFKVSAEDSLHLVEALSMVITELPSEHAKKALEALCLPAVAPLQDIINQGPLVLGQKPARELTVHIDRLANIFRHVNHPEAVADAVQRLWSIFKAIFDIRSWDMRTMESLCRACKNAVRTSKTLMGVTVGAMLEEIQGLYKQHQQPCFLYLSSEVIKIFGSDPTCTNYLKTLIESLFNHTTFMLTKIQDFTSRPDLVDDCFLLASRCIRYCPQLFFPSPVFPCLVDCSMIGITVQHREASNSILNFLSDVFDLANSSQGKPYISIRDNVIIPRGSVITRILVAALTGALPSSRLETVTYALLALTRAYGAKALEWAKASVSLIPSNAVTEVERSRFLQALSDAAAGAAINGLMIPIEELSEVCRRNRSVQEIVQGALRPLELNMAPVS
;
A
#
# COMPACT_ATOMS: atom_id res chain seq x y z
N MET A 1 -48.77 2.21 7.64
CA MET A 1 -49.40 2.65 6.38
C MET A 1 -48.82 3.97 5.89
N GLU A 2 -48.82 5.05 6.69
CA GLU A 2 -48.28 6.35 6.26
C GLU A 2 -46.79 6.27 5.83
N LEU A 3 -45.92 5.72 6.69
CA LEU A 3 -44.48 5.60 6.39
C LEU A 3 -44.18 4.65 5.20
N GLN A 4 -45.00 3.61 5.00
CA GLN A 4 -44.87 2.72 3.83
C GLN A 4 -45.16 3.45 2.52
N ASN A 5 -46.16 4.33 2.52
CA ASN A 5 -46.48 5.17 1.36
C ASN A 5 -45.36 6.17 1.09
N THR A 6 -44.82 6.81 2.14
CA THR A 6 -43.68 7.73 2.00
C THR A 6 -42.45 7.05 1.40
N VAL A 7 -42.15 5.80 1.78
CA VAL A 7 -41.06 5.01 1.15
C VAL A 7 -41.35 4.76 -0.33
N LYS A 8 -42.58 4.35 -0.69
CA LYS A 8 -42.97 4.15 -2.09
C LYS A 8 -42.86 5.45 -2.91
N GLU A 9 -43.26 6.58 -2.35
CA GLU A 9 -43.16 7.92 -2.98
C GLU A 9 -41.70 8.36 -3.16
N ALA A 10 -40.86 8.18 -2.15
CA ALA A 10 -39.45 8.52 -2.22
C ALA A 10 -38.71 7.65 -3.25
N LEU A 11 -39.03 6.35 -3.34
CA LEU A 11 -38.47 5.47 -4.37
C LEU A 11 -38.93 5.89 -5.77
N ASN A 12 -40.22 6.20 -5.94
CA ASN A 12 -40.73 6.70 -7.22
C ASN A 12 -40.02 7.99 -7.64
N ALA A 13 -39.76 8.89 -6.68
CA ALA A 13 -39.00 10.11 -6.94
C ALA A 13 -37.53 9.81 -7.32
N LEU A 14 -36.86 8.89 -6.62
CA LEU A 14 -35.47 8.51 -6.90
C LEU A 14 -35.27 7.96 -8.32
N TYR A 15 -36.16 7.07 -8.77
CA TYR A 15 -36.02 6.37 -10.05
C TYR A 15 -36.61 7.12 -11.24
N HIS A 16 -37.65 7.92 -11.05
CA HIS A 16 -38.44 8.45 -12.17
C HIS A 16 -38.57 9.98 -12.21
N HIS A 17 -38.12 10.71 -11.18
CA HIS A 17 -38.23 12.16 -11.19
C HIS A 17 -37.19 12.80 -12.15
N PRO A 18 -37.58 13.76 -13.01
CA PRO A 18 -36.69 14.35 -14.01
C PRO A 18 -35.65 15.34 -13.42
N ASP A 19 -35.87 15.86 -12.21
CA ASP A 19 -34.96 16.76 -11.50
C ASP A 19 -33.98 16.02 -10.58
N ASP A 20 -32.68 16.19 -10.83
CA ASP A 20 -31.57 15.62 -10.07
C ASP A 20 -31.56 16.04 -8.60
N ALA A 21 -31.98 17.27 -8.28
CA ALA A 21 -32.01 17.76 -6.90
C ALA A 21 -33.02 16.97 -6.06
N VAL A 22 -34.18 16.67 -6.64
CA VAL A 22 -35.23 15.87 -6.01
C VAL A 22 -34.79 14.41 -5.86
N ARG A 23 -34.12 13.85 -6.87
CA ARG A 23 -33.54 12.50 -6.78
C ARG A 23 -32.51 12.39 -5.65
N MET A 24 -31.62 13.38 -5.52
CA MET A 24 -30.64 13.44 -4.43
C MET A 24 -31.30 13.60 -3.06
N GLN A 25 -32.39 14.38 -2.96
CA GLN A 25 -33.12 14.54 -1.70
C GLN A 25 -33.84 13.24 -1.30
N ALA A 26 -34.44 12.55 -2.26
CA ALA A 26 -35.07 11.24 -2.05
C ALA A 26 -34.05 10.18 -1.62
N ASP A 27 -32.89 10.12 -2.27
CA ASP A 27 -31.80 9.22 -1.89
C ASP A 27 -31.33 9.47 -0.44
N ARG A 28 -31.06 10.73 -0.07
CA ARG A 28 -30.68 11.09 1.31
C ARG A 28 -31.74 10.66 2.32
N TRP A 29 -33.01 10.93 2.04
CA TRP A 29 -34.10 10.55 2.93
C TRP A 29 -34.19 9.03 3.08
N LEU A 30 -34.06 8.27 1.99
CA LEU A 30 -34.06 6.81 2.02
C LEU A 30 -32.87 6.25 2.82
N GLN A 31 -31.69 6.84 2.68
CA GLN A 31 -30.51 6.47 3.47
C GLN A 31 -30.70 6.75 4.97
N ASP A 32 -31.34 7.86 5.32
CA ASP A 32 -31.67 8.17 6.72
C ASP A 32 -32.77 7.25 7.25
N PHE A 33 -33.79 6.94 6.45
CA PHE A 33 -34.81 5.95 6.77
C PHE A 33 -34.19 4.59 7.08
N GLN A 34 -33.24 4.10 6.27
CA GLN A 34 -32.54 2.82 6.50
C GLN A 34 -31.82 2.74 7.85
N ARG A 35 -31.55 3.87 8.51
CA ARG A 35 -30.93 3.91 9.85
C ARG A 35 -31.96 3.83 10.98
N THR A 36 -33.23 4.08 10.72
CA THR A 36 -34.29 4.09 11.75
C THR A 36 -34.66 2.69 12.21
N ILE A 37 -35.25 2.59 13.41
CA ILE A 37 -35.82 1.34 13.94
C ILE A 37 -37.05 0.90 13.12
N ASP A 38 -37.83 1.87 12.62
CA ASP A 38 -39.03 1.61 11.82
C ASP A 38 -38.72 0.89 10.50
N ALA A 39 -37.49 1.01 10.00
CA ALA A 39 -37.05 0.34 8.78
C ALA A 39 -37.21 -1.18 8.82
N TRP A 40 -37.04 -1.81 10.00
CA TRP A 40 -37.25 -3.24 10.19
C TRP A 40 -38.67 -3.66 9.79
N GLN A 41 -39.67 -3.01 10.39
CA GLN A 41 -41.07 -3.35 10.18
C GLN A 41 -41.58 -2.89 8.82
N VAL A 42 -41.16 -1.72 8.34
CA VAL A 42 -41.62 -1.19 7.06
C VAL A 42 -41.07 -2.00 5.89
N ALA A 43 -39.78 -2.35 5.90
CA ALA A 43 -39.19 -3.18 4.85
C ALA A 43 -39.81 -4.58 4.81
N ASP A 44 -40.01 -5.22 5.97
CA ASP A 44 -40.62 -6.55 6.06
C ASP A 44 -42.07 -6.57 5.55
N ASN A 45 -42.89 -5.57 5.94
CA ASN A 45 -44.26 -5.45 5.45
C ASN A 45 -44.34 -5.24 3.93
N LEU A 46 -43.48 -4.38 3.38
CA LEU A 46 -43.46 -4.08 1.95
C LEU A 46 -43.00 -5.28 1.11
N LEU A 47 -42.18 -6.18 1.66
CA LEU A 47 -41.80 -7.43 1.02
C LEU A 47 -42.93 -8.48 1.03
N HIS A 48 -43.80 -8.47 2.03
CA HIS A 48 -44.99 -9.33 2.09
C HIS A 48 -46.18 -8.79 1.28
N ASP A 49 -46.15 -7.51 0.91
CA ASP A 49 -47.17 -6.88 0.06
C ASP A 49 -47.01 -7.31 -1.41
N THR A 50 -47.98 -8.08 -1.91
CA THR A 50 -48.00 -8.55 -3.31
C THR A 50 -48.22 -7.42 -4.32
N ALA A 51 -48.64 -6.23 -3.88
CA ALA A 51 -48.79 -5.04 -4.71
C ALA A 51 -47.50 -4.22 -4.85
N SER A 52 -46.41 -4.59 -4.19
CA SER A 52 -45.12 -3.90 -4.27
C SER A 52 -44.46 -4.06 -5.65
N ASN A 53 -43.95 -2.97 -6.21
CA ASN A 53 -43.19 -2.97 -7.46
C ASN A 53 -41.74 -3.45 -7.26
N ILE A 54 -41.03 -3.69 -8.37
CA ILE A 54 -39.66 -4.22 -8.34
C ILE A 54 -38.67 -3.30 -7.60
N GLU A 55 -38.78 -1.96 -7.76
CA GLU A 55 -37.88 -1.03 -7.07
C GLU A 55 -38.07 -1.12 -5.55
N THR A 56 -39.33 -1.20 -5.09
CA THR A 56 -39.66 -1.37 -3.66
C THR A 56 -39.11 -2.68 -3.12
N LEU A 57 -39.27 -3.78 -3.85
CA LEU A 57 -38.77 -5.09 -3.42
C LEU A 57 -37.24 -5.12 -3.33
N ILE A 58 -36.54 -4.52 -4.29
CA ILE A 58 -35.07 -4.42 -4.27
C ILE A 58 -34.60 -3.57 -3.08
N PHE A 59 -35.19 -2.37 -2.89
CA PHE A 59 -34.80 -1.50 -1.79
C PHE A 59 -35.07 -2.11 -0.42
N CYS A 60 -36.25 -2.70 -0.22
CA CYS A 60 -36.63 -3.28 1.07
C CYS A 60 -35.81 -4.52 1.42
N SER A 61 -35.52 -5.40 0.44
CA SER A 61 -34.68 -6.57 0.66
C SER A 61 -33.22 -6.18 0.97
N GLN A 62 -32.67 -5.18 0.29
CA GLN A 62 -31.35 -4.62 0.62
C GLN A 62 -31.31 -3.97 2.02
N THR A 63 -32.37 -3.23 2.37
CA THR A 63 -32.53 -2.59 3.68
C THR A 63 -32.55 -3.63 4.78
N LEU A 64 -33.36 -4.68 4.64
CA LEU A 64 -33.48 -5.74 5.63
C LEU A 64 -32.17 -6.52 5.78
N ARG A 65 -31.48 -6.85 4.68
CA ARG A 65 -30.12 -7.43 4.73
C ARG A 65 -29.16 -6.53 5.50
N SER A 66 -29.11 -5.23 5.18
CA SER A 66 -28.19 -4.29 5.84
C SER A 66 -28.50 -4.16 7.34
N LYS A 67 -29.79 -4.12 7.70
CA LYS A 67 -30.26 -4.09 9.08
C LYS A 67 -29.83 -5.34 9.85
N VAL A 68 -30.00 -6.53 9.28
CA VAL A 68 -29.50 -7.78 9.89
C VAL A 68 -27.98 -7.77 10.02
N GLN A 69 -27.24 -7.35 8.98
CA GLN A 69 -25.78 -7.35 9.03
C GLN A 69 -25.22 -6.35 10.06
N ARG A 70 -25.81 -5.16 10.22
CA ARG A 70 -25.18 -4.06 10.98
C ARG A 70 -25.85 -3.74 12.31
N ASP A 71 -27.16 -3.89 12.36
CA ASP A 71 -28.02 -3.30 13.38
C ASP A 71 -28.83 -4.36 14.14
N PHE A 72 -28.44 -5.64 14.06
CA PHE A 72 -29.15 -6.74 14.73
C PHE A 72 -29.29 -6.54 16.24
N GLU A 73 -28.31 -5.88 16.88
CA GLU A 73 -28.35 -5.54 18.31
C GLU A 73 -29.43 -4.51 18.68
N GLU A 74 -30.10 -3.86 17.71
CA GLU A 74 -31.30 -3.02 17.96
C GLU A 74 -32.51 -3.86 18.41
N LEU A 75 -32.53 -5.14 18.03
CA LEU A 75 -33.67 -6.02 18.30
C LEU A 75 -33.56 -6.69 19.69
N PRO A 76 -34.69 -6.88 20.40
CA PRO A 76 -34.72 -7.70 21.61
C PRO A 76 -34.23 -9.13 21.35
N SER A 77 -33.65 -9.78 22.36
CA SER A 77 -33.13 -11.15 22.25
C SER A 77 -34.15 -12.20 21.81
N GLU A 78 -35.46 -11.94 21.95
CA GLU A 78 -36.52 -12.85 21.49
C GLU A 78 -37.00 -12.56 20.05
N ALA A 79 -36.67 -11.39 19.50
CA ALA A 79 -37.17 -10.94 18.20
C ALA A 79 -36.52 -11.67 17.02
N PHE A 80 -35.42 -12.41 17.23
CA PHE A 80 -34.85 -13.26 16.18
C PHE A 80 -35.82 -14.36 15.73
N ARG A 81 -36.64 -14.91 16.63
CA ARG A 81 -37.59 -15.99 16.31
C ARG A 81 -38.63 -15.54 15.27
N PRO A 82 -39.39 -14.46 15.49
CA PRO A 82 -40.35 -13.97 14.49
C PRO A 82 -39.65 -13.46 13.23
N LEU A 83 -38.49 -12.80 13.35
CA LEU A 83 -37.72 -12.34 12.18
C LEU A 83 -37.30 -13.51 11.28
N ARG A 84 -36.79 -14.59 11.88
CA ARG A 84 -36.43 -15.82 11.17
C ARG A 84 -37.64 -16.42 10.45
N VAL A 85 -38.78 -16.53 11.12
CA VAL A 85 -40.02 -17.03 10.50
C VAL A 85 -40.41 -16.15 9.31
N SER A 86 -40.35 -14.83 9.47
CA SER A 86 -40.66 -13.86 8.41
C SER A 86 -39.74 -14.03 7.20
N LEU A 87 -38.42 -14.00 7.41
CA LEU A 87 -37.43 -14.17 6.35
C LEU A 87 -37.55 -15.53 5.64
N ASN A 88 -37.85 -16.60 6.38
CA ASN A 88 -38.06 -17.93 5.80
C ASN A 88 -39.34 -17.98 4.94
N THR A 89 -40.42 -17.30 5.37
CA THR A 89 -41.63 -17.14 4.57
C THR A 89 -41.35 -16.35 3.29
N LEU A 90 -40.59 -15.26 3.39
CA LEU A 90 -40.14 -14.48 2.22
C LEU A 90 -39.29 -15.32 1.27
N LEU A 91 -38.37 -16.13 1.79
CA LEU A 91 -37.54 -17.02 0.98
C LEU A 91 -38.40 -18.02 0.18
N LYS A 92 -39.46 -18.57 0.79
CA LYS A 92 -40.43 -19.44 0.12
C LYS A 92 -41.29 -18.67 -0.89
N SER A 93 -41.78 -17.47 -0.56
CA SER A 93 -42.64 -16.69 -1.46
C SER A 93 -41.89 -16.22 -2.71
N PHE A 94 -40.61 -15.84 -2.57
CA PHE A 94 -39.77 -15.35 -3.66
C PHE A 94 -39.02 -16.43 -4.44
N HIS A 95 -39.40 -17.72 -4.32
CA HIS A 95 -38.70 -18.79 -5.03
C HIS A 95 -38.73 -18.66 -6.56
N LYS A 96 -39.84 -18.19 -7.12
CA LYS A 96 -40.00 -17.79 -8.53
C LYS A 96 -39.87 -16.27 -8.73
N GLY A 97 -39.45 -15.55 -7.71
CA GLY A 97 -39.29 -14.10 -7.73
C GLY A 97 -38.01 -13.65 -8.45
N PRO A 98 -37.80 -12.33 -8.57
CA PRO A 98 -36.59 -11.77 -9.18
C PRO A 98 -35.33 -12.25 -8.45
N PRO A 99 -34.30 -12.78 -9.16
CA PRO A 99 -33.09 -13.30 -8.54
C PRO A 99 -32.42 -12.28 -7.61
N LYS A 100 -32.35 -11.00 -8.02
CA LYS A 100 -31.78 -9.92 -7.19
C LYS A 100 -32.42 -9.84 -5.80
N VAL A 101 -33.74 -9.96 -5.70
CA VAL A 101 -34.47 -9.86 -4.43
C VAL A 101 -34.25 -11.14 -3.60
N ARG A 102 -34.30 -12.30 -4.26
CA ARG A 102 -34.06 -13.61 -3.62
C ARG A 102 -32.66 -13.69 -3.02
N THR A 103 -31.62 -13.23 -3.73
CA THR A 103 -30.24 -13.16 -3.21
C THR A 103 -30.15 -12.28 -1.97
N GLN A 104 -30.81 -11.12 -1.95
CA GLN A 104 -30.79 -10.24 -0.78
C GLN A 104 -31.45 -10.89 0.45
N ILE A 105 -32.57 -11.60 0.25
CA ILE A 105 -33.25 -12.33 1.32
C ILE A 105 -32.38 -13.48 1.82
N SER A 106 -31.76 -14.25 0.92
CA SER A 106 -30.81 -15.32 1.28
C SER A 106 -29.64 -14.79 2.11
N LEU A 107 -29.04 -13.65 1.72
CA LEU A 107 -27.99 -12.99 2.50
C LEU A 107 -28.50 -12.50 3.87
N ALA A 108 -29.75 -12.00 3.95
CA ALA A 108 -30.34 -11.61 5.22
C ALA A 108 -30.54 -12.81 6.17
N VAL A 109 -31.01 -13.95 5.65
CA VAL A 109 -31.13 -15.19 6.44
C VAL A 109 -29.76 -15.71 6.87
N ALA A 110 -28.78 -15.70 5.96
CA ALA A 110 -27.42 -16.12 6.26
C ALA A 110 -26.76 -15.24 7.32
N ALA A 111 -26.88 -13.91 7.20
CA ALA A 111 -26.42 -12.97 8.21
C ALA A 111 -27.10 -13.20 9.58
N LEU A 112 -28.42 -13.47 9.59
CA LEU A 112 -29.15 -13.79 10.82
C LEU A 112 -28.61 -15.08 11.47
N ALA A 113 -28.25 -16.09 10.68
CA ALA A 113 -27.66 -17.33 11.17
C ALA A 113 -26.27 -17.12 11.80
N VAL A 114 -25.49 -16.15 11.32
CA VAL A 114 -24.21 -15.77 11.97
C VAL A 114 -24.47 -15.23 13.38
N HIS A 115 -25.52 -14.45 13.57
CA HIS A 115 -25.85 -13.89 14.88
C HIS A 115 -26.41 -14.91 15.88
N VAL A 116 -27.15 -15.91 15.41
CA VAL A 116 -27.91 -16.85 16.27
C VAL A 116 -27.13 -18.16 16.45
N PRO A 117 -26.94 -18.66 17.69
CA PRO A 117 -26.32 -19.97 17.94
C PRO A 117 -27.10 -21.12 17.28
N ALA A 118 -26.41 -22.20 16.91
CA ALA A 118 -27.05 -23.35 16.27
C ALA A 118 -28.21 -23.95 17.09
N GLU A 119 -28.08 -24.00 18.42
CA GLU A 119 -29.11 -24.52 19.35
C GLU A 119 -30.42 -23.73 19.26
N ASP A 120 -30.33 -22.40 19.14
CA ASP A 120 -31.49 -21.51 19.04
C ASP A 120 -32.12 -21.52 17.64
N TRP A 121 -31.38 -21.99 16.63
CA TRP A 121 -31.92 -22.23 15.29
C TRP A 121 -32.73 -23.53 15.21
N GLY A 122 -32.62 -24.43 16.17
CA GLY A 122 -33.32 -25.72 16.21
C GLY A 122 -32.36 -26.91 16.14
N ASP A 123 -32.89 -28.13 16.31
CA ASP A 123 -32.09 -29.36 16.43
C ASP A 123 -31.17 -29.55 15.20
N GLY A 124 -29.89 -29.15 15.35
CA GLY A 124 -28.85 -29.28 14.34
C GLY A 124 -28.47 -28.00 13.57
N GLY A 125 -29.00 -26.82 13.90
CA GLY A 125 -28.59 -25.57 13.25
C GLY A 125 -29.12 -25.38 11.81
N ILE A 126 -28.69 -24.29 11.14
CA ILE A 126 -29.26 -23.86 9.85
C ILE A 126 -29.09 -24.89 8.72
N VAL A 127 -27.98 -25.64 8.70
CA VAL A 127 -27.69 -26.61 7.63
C VAL A 127 -28.63 -27.82 7.73
N ASN A 128 -28.87 -28.33 8.94
CA ASN A 128 -29.83 -29.41 9.17
C ASN A 128 -31.26 -28.95 8.88
N TRP A 129 -31.62 -27.74 9.32
CA TRP A 129 -32.91 -27.15 9.00
C TRP A 129 -33.13 -27.02 7.49
N LEU A 130 -32.12 -26.55 6.74
CA LEU A 130 -32.17 -26.45 5.27
C LEU A 130 -32.41 -27.81 4.61
N ARG A 131 -31.68 -28.85 5.04
CA ARG A 131 -31.88 -30.22 4.54
C ARG A 131 -33.32 -30.67 4.73
N ASP A 132 -33.88 -30.48 5.92
CA ASP A 132 -35.21 -30.98 6.28
C ASP A 132 -36.31 -30.21 5.54
N GLU A 133 -36.14 -28.91 5.34
CA GLU A 133 -37.04 -28.08 4.54
C GLU A 133 -37.00 -28.42 3.05
N MET A 134 -35.81 -28.68 2.48
CA MET A 134 -35.66 -29.10 1.08
C MET A 134 -36.30 -30.47 0.82
N ASN A 135 -36.18 -31.40 1.77
CA ASN A 135 -36.83 -32.70 1.70
C ASN A 135 -38.36 -32.61 1.78
N SER A 136 -38.87 -31.70 2.64
CA SER A 136 -40.30 -31.56 2.88
C SER A 136 -40.99 -30.71 1.79
N ASN A 137 -40.30 -29.75 1.20
CA ASN A 137 -40.85 -28.78 0.26
C ASN A 137 -39.96 -28.64 -1.00
N PRO A 138 -39.97 -29.63 -1.92
CA PRO A 138 -39.09 -29.65 -3.09
C PRO A 138 -39.32 -28.48 -4.07
N GLU A 139 -40.50 -27.86 -4.04
CA GLU A 139 -40.83 -26.69 -4.89
C GLU A 139 -39.98 -25.45 -4.59
N TYR A 140 -39.42 -25.33 -3.38
CA TYR A 140 -38.61 -24.18 -2.95
C TYR A 140 -37.10 -24.43 -3.05
N ILE A 141 -36.67 -25.59 -3.56
CA ILE A 141 -35.25 -25.98 -3.69
C ILE A 141 -34.37 -24.87 -4.29
N PRO A 142 -34.76 -24.14 -5.36
CA PRO A 142 -33.91 -23.09 -5.92
C PRO A 142 -33.55 -21.97 -4.92
N SER A 143 -34.46 -21.63 -3.99
CA SER A 143 -34.21 -20.59 -2.99
C SER A 143 -33.33 -21.08 -1.85
N PHE A 144 -33.58 -22.32 -1.42
CA PHE A 144 -32.78 -22.95 -0.39
C PHE A 144 -31.37 -23.24 -0.87
N LEU A 145 -31.18 -23.59 -2.15
CA LEU A 145 -29.87 -23.74 -2.76
C LEU A 145 -29.10 -22.42 -2.80
N GLU A 146 -29.79 -21.32 -3.11
CA GLU A 146 -29.17 -19.99 -3.06
C GLU A 146 -28.77 -19.59 -1.64
N LEU A 147 -29.61 -19.89 -0.64
CA LEU A 147 -29.24 -19.71 0.77
C LEU A 147 -28.02 -20.58 1.14
N LEU A 148 -28.02 -21.85 0.73
CA LEU A 148 -26.91 -22.77 0.95
C LEU A 148 -25.61 -22.25 0.31
N ARG A 149 -25.67 -21.62 -0.87
CA ARG A 149 -24.52 -21.01 -1.55
C ARG A 149 -23.92 -19.84 -0.78
N VAL A 150 -24.74 -18.94 -0.24
CA VAL A 150 -24.24 -17.71 0.40
C VAL A 150 -23.81 -17.89 1.87
N LEU A 151 -24.21 -18.98 2.53
CA LEU A 151 -23.87 -19.23 3.94
C LEU A 151 -22.36 -19.21 4.24
N PRO A 152 -21.50 -19.93 3.48
CA PRO A 152 -20.05 -19.86 3.69
C PRO A 152 -19.45 -18.47 3.46
N GLU A 153 -20.01 -17.69 2.52
CA GLU A 153 -19.51 -16.35 2.17
C GLU A 153 -19.67 -15.36 3.33
N GLU A 154 -20.72 -15.51 4.14
CA GLU A 154 -20.99 -14.66 5.30
C GLU A 154 -20.04 -14.91 6.49
N VAL A 155 -19.33 -16.05 6.54
CA VAL A 155 -18.29 -16.31 7.56
C VAL A 155 -17.18 -15.27 7.48
N PHE A 156 -16.76 -14.93 6.26
CA PHE A 156 -15.66 -14.00 6.00
C PHE A 156 -16.14 -12.57 5.73
N ASN A 157 -17.45 -12.30 5.87
CA ASN A 157 -18.01 -10.97 5.69
C ASN A 157 -17.93 -10.14 6.98
N TYR A 158 -16.87 -9.35 7.10
CA TYR A 158 -16.65 -8.43 8.23
C TYR A 158 -17.65 -7.26 8.31
N LYS A 159 -18.59 -7.12 7.35
CA LYS A 159 -19.72 -6.18 7.48
C LYS A 159 -20.74 -6.66 8.50
N ILE A 160 -20.78 -7.95 8.83
CA ILE A 160 -21.64 -8.49 9.89
C ILE A 160 -21.08 -8.06 11.25
N ALA A 161 -21.86 -7.26 11.97
CA ALA A 161 -21.57 -6.71 13.29
C ALA A 161 -21.71 -7.74 14.41
N VAL A 162 -20.94 -8.84 14.31
CA VAL A 162 -20.93 -9.92 15.30
C VAL A 162 -19.62 -9.91 16.09
N ARG A 163 -19.65 -10.45 17.31
CA ARG A 163 -18.44 -10.62 18.13
C ARG A 163 -17.50 -11.66 17.50
N PRO A 164 -16.16 -11.50 17.61
CA PRO A 164 -15.20 -12.44 17.01
C PRO A 164 -15.39 -13.88 17.48
N ASP A 165 -15.68 -14.10 18.77
CA ASP A 165 -15.95 -15.42 19.34
C ASP A 165 -17.17 -16.11 18.69
N ARG A 166 -18.24 -15.35 18.39
CA ARG A 166 -19.43 -15.89 17.72
C ARG A 166 -19.16 -16.18 16.25
N ARG A 167 -18.40 -15.34 15.53
CA ARG A 167 -17.99 -15.61 14.14
C ARG A 167 -17.18 -16.91 14.04
N ARG A 168 -16.18 -17.09 14.92
CA ARG A 168 -15.41 -18.35 15.03
C ARG A 168 -16.32 -19.55 15.35
N SER A 169 -17.32 -19.36 16.21
CA SER A 169 -18.28 -20.41 16.53
C SER A 169 -19.15 -20.78 15.31
N PHE A 170 -19.60 -19.80 14.54
CA PHE A 170 -20.37 -20.04 13.30
C PHE A 170 -19.53 -20.74 12.22
N GLU A 171 -18.25 -20.37 12.08
CA GLU A 171 -17.31 -21.09 11.20
C GLU A 171 -17.21 -22.57 11.59
N ASN A 172 -17.06 -22.87 12.89
CA ASN A 172 -17.04 -24.25 13.40
C ASN A 172 -18.38 -24.98 13.20
N GLU A 173 -19.51 -24.29 13.34
CA GLU A 173 -20.85 -24.84 13.09
C GLU A 173 -21.00 -25.24 11.62
N LEU A 174 -20.66 -24.36 10.68
CA LEU A 174 -20.70 -24.68 9.25
C LEU A 174 -19.72 -25.80 8.88
N ALA A 175 -18.52 -25.77 9.44
CA ALA A 175 -17.55 -26.86 9.31
C ALA A 175 -18.13 -28.22 9.74
N SER A 176 -18.85 -28.26 10.88
CA SER A 176 -19.52 -29.50 11.33
C SER A 176 -20.68 -29.93 10.43
N GLY A 177 -21.33 -28.98 9.74
CA GLY A 177 -22.41 -29.21 8.78
C GLY A 177 -21.95 -29.57 7.37
N MET A 178 -20.64 -29.60 7.10
CA MET A 178 -20.07 -29.76 5.76
C MET A 178 -20.55 -31.04 5.05
N GLU A 179 -20.51 -32.19 5.72
CA GLU A 179 -20.95 -33.46 5.11
C GLU A 179 -22.44 -33.42 4.74
N ILE A 180 -23.27 -32.78 5.56
CA ILE A 180 -24.71 -32.62 5.29
C ILE A 180 -24.92 -31.73 4.07
N ALA A 181 -24.21 -30.60 3.98
CA ALA A 181 -24.27 -29.70 2.84
C ALA A 181 -23.88 -30.40 1.53
N LEU A 182 -22.78 -31.18 1.53
CA LEU A 182 -22.37 -31.93 0.35
C LEU A 182 -23.37 -33.01 -0.08
N ASN A 183 -24.00 -33.69 0.88
CA ASN A 183 -25.06 -34.66 0.58
C ASN A 183 -26.29 -33.99 -0.05
N VAL A 184 -26.70 -32.82 0.46
CA VAL A 184 -27.79 -32.02 -0.12
C VAL A 184 -27.45 -31.56 -1.54
N LEU A 185 -26.25 -31.03 -1.76
CA LEU A 185 -25.77 -30.62 -3.09
C LEU A 185 -25.74 -31.81 -4.06
N THR A 186 -25.28 -32.97 -3.61
CA THR A 186 -25.27 -34.21 -4.41
C THR A 186 -26.68 -34.68 -4.77
N ALA A 187 -27.64 -34.55 -3.86
CA ALA A 187 -29.03 -34.86 -4.17
C ALA A 187 -29.61 -33.89 -5.23
N CYS A 188 -29.25 -32.61 -5.15
CA CYS A 188 -29.68 -31.57 -6.10
C CYS A 188 -29.07 -31.74 -7.50
N LEU A 189 -27.90 -32.39 -7.64
CA LEU A 189 -27.33 -32.72 -8.95
C LEU A 189 -28.26 -33.56 -9.84
N ASN A 190 -29.20 -34.31 -9.25
CA ASN A 190 -30.17 -35.09 -10.02
C ASN A 190 -31.22 -34.20 -10.73
N ILE A 191 -31.26 -32.91 -10.43
CA ILE A 191 -32.11 -31.90 -11.08
C ILE A 191 -31.23 -31.15 -12.07
N ASN A 192 -31.26 -31.57 -13.34
CA ASN A 192 -30.33 -31.07 -14.37
C ASN A 192 -30.34 -29.54 -14.51
N GLU A 193 -31.50 -28.90 -14.34
CA GLU A 193 -31.66 -27.44 -14.44
C GLU A 193 -30.93 -26.65 -13.33
N LEU A 194 -30.52 -27.32 -12.25
CA LEU A 194 -29.86 -26.70 -11.11
C LEU A 194 -28.34 -26.96 -11.03
N THR A 195 -27.78 -27.63 -12.03
CA THR A 195 -26.38 -28.10 -12.00
C THR A 195 -25.39 -26.94 -11.79
N GLU A 196 -25.61 -25.81 -12.47
CA GLU A 196 -24.77 -24.61 -12.35
C GLU A 196 -24.79 -24.05 -10.92
N GLN A 197 -25.97 -23.85 -10.33
CA GLN A 197 -26.12 -23.33 -8.97
C GLN A 197 -25.56 -24.30 -7.92
N VAL A 198 -25.64 -25.61 -8.17
CA VAL A 198 -25.04 -26.64 -7.31
C VAL A 198 -23.51 -26.54 -7.34
N LEU A 199 -22.90 -26.32 -8.51
CA LEU A 199 -21.46 -26.13 -8.63
C LEU A 199 -21.00 -24.82 -7.96
N GLU A 200 -21.72 -23.72 -8.15
CA GLU A 200 -21.42 -22.45 -7.45
C GLU A 200 -21.48 -22.60 -5.93
N ALA A 201 -22.53 -23.27 -5.42
CA ALA A 201 -22.65 -23.58 -4.00
C ALA A 201 -21.48 -24.44 -3.54
N PHE A 202 -21.13 -25.49 -4.28
CA PHE A 202 -20.00 -26.34 -3.93
C PHE A 202 -18.68 -25.55 -3.85
N ALA A 203 -18.40 -24.65 -4.80
CA ALA A 203 -17.24 -23.76 -4.77
C ALA A 203 -17.22 -22.88 -3.50
N SER A 204 -18.36 -22.30 -3.13
CA SER A 204 -18.48 -21.49 -1.90
C SER A 204 -18.17 -22.30 -0.63
N TRP A 205 -18.66 -23.54 -0.54
CA TRP A 205 -18.39 -24.40 0.62
C TRP A 205 -16.93 -24.87 0.72
N LEU A 206 -16.23 -25.05 -0.41
CA LEU A 206 -14.81 -25.39 -0.42
C LEU A 206 -13.93 -24.30 0.22
N ARG A 207 -14.36 -23.03 0.19
CA ARG A 207 -13.64 -21.90 0.80
C ARG A 207 -13.49 -21.98 2.31
N LEU A 208 -14.38 -22.72 3.00
CA LEU A 208 -14.25 -22.96 4.44
C LEU A 208 -13.02 -23.82 4.79
N ARG A 209 -12.41 -24.49 3.78
CA ARG A 209 -11.18 -25.31 3.93
C ARG A 209 -11.28 -26.32 5.08
N HIS A 210 -12.48 -26.81 5.36
CA HIS A 210 -12.71 -27.83 6.36
C HIS A 210 -12.17 -29.18 5.88
N ARG A 211 -11.53 -29.96 6.76
CA ARG A 211 -10.69 -31.12 6.41
C ARG A 211 -11.47 -32.37 5.95
N ILE A 212 -12.13 -32.29 4.81
CA ILE A 212 -12.58 -33.49 4.09
C ILE A 212 -11.33 -34.21 3.54
N PRO A 213 -11.19 -35.53 3.75
CA PRO A 213 -10.10 -36.30 3.18
C PRO A 213 -10.04 -36.15 1.65
N ALA A 214 -8.85 -35.91 1.10
CA ALA A 214 -8.64 -35.74 -0.33
C ALA A 214 -9.14 -36.93 -1.15
N SER A 215 -9.00 -38.16 -0.62
CA SER A 215 -9.52 -39.38 -1.24
C SER A 215 -11.04 -39.42 -1.35
N ALA A 216 -11.75 -38.86 -0.36
CA ALA A 216 -13.21 -38.76 -0.39
C ALA A 216 -13.66 -37.73 -1.44
N LEU A 217 -13.01 -36.55 -1.50
CA LEU A 217 -13.28 -35.55 -2.54
C LEU A 217 -12.96 -36.06 -3.94
N ALA A 218 -11.84 -36.77 -4.13
CA ALA A 218 -11.40 -37.27 -5.43
C ALA A 218 -12.42 -38.20 -6.10
N SER A 219 -13.23 -38.91 -5.32
CA SER A 219 -14.29 -39.83 -5.78
C SER A 219 -15.70 -39.24 -5.63
N HIS A 220 -15.82 -38.00 -5.17
CA HIS A 220 -17.10 -37.38 -4.88
C HIS A 220 -17.85 -37.00 -6.17
N PRO A 221 -19.17 -37.26 -6.28
CA PRO A 221 -19.95 -36.93 -7.48
C PRO A 221 -19.85 -35.46 -7.92
N LEU A 222 -19.90 -34.51 -6.98
CA LEU A 222 -19.73 -33.07 -7.28
C LEU A 222 -18.40 -32.76 -7.98
N VAL A 223 -17.31 -33.39 -7.55
CA VAL A 223 -15.98 -33.19 -8.16
C VAL A 223 -15.94 -33.82 -9.56
N LEU A 224 -16.45 -35.04 -9.70
CA LEU A 224 -16.52 -35.73 -11.00
C LEU A 224 -17.38 -34.96 -12.01
N THR A 225 -18.54 -34.43 -11.58
CA THR A 225 -19.40 -33.59 -12.40
C THR A 225 -18.66 -32.32 -12.83
N ALA A 226 -18.04 -31.58 -11.90
CA ALA A 226 -17.28 -30.38 -12.22
C ALA A 226 -16.19 -30.65 -13.27
N LEU A 227 -15.41 -31.73 -13.10
CA LEU A 227 -14.36 -32.15 -14.02
C LEU A 227 -14.89 -32.55 -15.40
N SER A 228 -16.05 -33.22 -15.45
CA SER A 228 -16.67 -33.62 -16.71
C SER A 228 -17.25 -32.43 -17.48
N SER A 229 -17.77 -31.44 -16.76
CA SER A 229 -18.45 -30.25 -17.30
C SER A 229 -17.51 -29.13 -17.78
N LEU A 230 -16.20 -29.28 -17.63
CA LEU A 230 -15.20 -28.30 -18.11
C LEU A 230 -15.30 -27.96 -19.61
N ASN A 231 -15.76 -28.91 -20.43
CA ASN A 231 -15.92 -28.72 -21.87
C ASN A 231 -17.35 -28.30 -22.27
N SER A 232 -18.21 -27.97 -21.31
CA SER A 232 -19.60 -27.55 -21.56
C SER A 232 -19.67 -26.04 -21.72
N ASP A 233 -20.35 -25.55 -22.75
CA ASP A 233 -20.52 -24.12 -22.99
C ASP A 233 -21.35 -23.40 -21.91
N ILE A 234 -22.18 -24.14 -21.15
CA ILE A 234 -23.07 -23.58 -20.12
C ILE A 234 -22.46 -23.70 -18.73
N LEU A 235 -21.78 -24.81 -18.44
CA LEU A 235 -21.30 -25.13 -17.09
C LEU A 235 -19.81 -24.84 -16.88
N SER A 236 -19.08 -24.40 -17.90
CA SER A 236 -17.63 -24.18 -17.87
C SER A 236 -17.21 -23.24 -16.74
N GLU A 237 -17.83 -22.07 -16.61
CA GLU A 237 -17.47 -21.06 -15.61
C GLU A 237 -17.65 -21.57 -14.17
N ALA A 238 -18.81 -22.17 -13.87
CA ALA A 238 -19.07 -22.76 -12.56
C ALA A 238 -18.10 -23.91 -12.25
N SER A 239 -17.78 -24.74 -13.24
CA SER A 239 -16.76 -25.79 -13.13
C SER A 239 -15.36 -25.25 -12.89
N VAL A 240 -14.95 -24.18 -13.58
CA VAL A 240 -13.65 -23.52 -13.40
C VAL A 240 -13.54 -22.98 -11.98
N ASN A 241 -14.58 -22.33 -11.45
CA ASN A 241 -14.61 -21.84 -10.08
C ASN A 241 -14.46 -22.99 -9.06
N VAL A 242 -15.16 -24.11 -9.24
CA VAL A 242 -15.00 -25.29 -8.36
C VAL A 242 -13.57 -25.81 -8.40
N ILE A 243 -12.99 -25.96 -9.58
CA ILE A 243 -11.64 -26.53 -9.72
C ILE A 243 -10.58 -25.60 -9.15
N SER A 244 -10.70 -24.29 -9.38
CA SER A 244 -9.86 -23.26 -8.77
C SER A 244 -9.87 -23.38 -7.24
N GLU A 245 -11.05 -23.49 -6.63
CA GLU A 245 -11.18 -23.68 -5.18
C GLU A 245 -10.62 -25.03 -4.70
N LEU A 246 -10.77 -26.11 -5.48
CA LEU A 246 -10.15 -27.41 -5.18
C LEU A 246 -8.61 -27.37 -5.24
N ILE A 247 -8.03 -26.61 -6.17
CA ILE A 247 -6.57 -26.36 -6.25
C ILE A 247 -6.11 -25.61 -5.00
N HIS A 248 -6.83 -24.55 -4.59
CA HIS A 248 -6.49 -23.83 -3.36
C HIS A 248 -6.68 -24.69 -2.11
N TYR A 249 -7.65 -25.60 -2.11
CA TYR A 249 -7.90 -26.55 -1.03
C TYR A 249 -6.73 -27.53 -0.83
N THR A 250 -6.13 -28.04 -1.91
CA THR A 250 -4.96 -28.95 -1.83
C THR A 250 -3.66 -28.22 -1.47
N ALA A 251 -3.58 -26.90 -1.69
CA ALA A 251 -2.38 -26.08 -1.47
C ALA A 251 -2.28 -25.40 -0.09
N VAL A 252 -3.14 -25.77 0.87
CA VAL A 252 -3.10 -25.17 2.21
C VAL A 252 -1.75 -25.46 2.90
N ARG A 253 -0.99 -24.38 3.16
CA ARG A 253 0.29 -24.39 3.87
C ARG A 253 0.16 -25.15 5.20
N ASN A 254 1.09 -26.08 5.47
CA ASN A 254 1.13 -27.04 6.59
C ASN A 254 0.30 -28.34 6.46
N SER A 255 -0.28 -28.64 5.29
CA SER A 255 -0.78 -29.99 5.03
C SER A 255 0.31 -30.85 4.39
N ASN A 256 0.51 -32.08 4.88
CA ASN A 256 1.47 -33.00 4.26
C ASN A 256 1.02 -33.28 2.81
N ALA A 257 1.84 -32.92 1.81
CA ALA A 257 1.54 -33.09 0.39
C ALA A 257 1.01 -34.50 0.05
N VAL A 258 1.54 -35.53 0.72
CA VAL A 258 1.12 -36.94 0.59
C VAL A 258 -0.38 -37.14 0.84
N VAL A 259 -0.98 -36.39 1.77
CA VAL A 259 -2.40 -36.51 2.14
C VAL A 259 -3.31 -35.97 1.04
N GLN A 260 -2.83 -35.01 0.24
CA GLN A 260 -3.60 -34.36 -0.82
C GLN A 260 -3.41 -35.01 -2.21
N MET A 261 -2.39 -35.86 -2.38
CA MET A 261 -2.06 -36.52 -3.65
C MET A 261 -3.24 -37.20 -4.36
N PRO A 262 -4.17 -37.90 -3.69
CA PRO A 262 -5.30 -38.54 -4.38
C PRO A 262 -6.18 -37.55 -5.17
N LEU A 263 -6.36 -36.33 -4.65
CA LEU A 263 -7.15 -35.30 -5.32
C LEU A 263 -6.35 -34.62 -6.44
N ILE A 264 -5.07 -34.34 -6.19
CA ILE A 264 -4.13 -33.79 -7.19
C ILE A 264 -4.05 -34.71 -8.41
N GLN A 265 -3.98 -36.04 -8.21
CA GLN A 265 -3.91 -37.04 -9.28
C GLN A 265 -5.15 -37.10 -10.16
N VAL A 266 -6.31 -36.59 -9.70
CA VAL A 266 -7.54 -36.51 -10.49
C VAL A 266 -7.65 -35.14 -11.18
N ILE A 267 -7.30 -34.06 -10.50
CA ILE A 267 -7.43 -32.68 -11.01
C ILE A 267 -6.40 -32.38 -12.09
N VAL A 268 -5.11 -32.65 -11.84
CA VAL A 268 -4.02 -32.22 -12.73
C VAL A 268 -4.15 -32.80 -14.14
N PRO A 269 -4.38 -34.12 -14.35
CA PRO A 269 -4.52 -34.67 -15.70
C PRO A 269 -5.70 -34.06 -16.46
N ARG A 270 -6.78 -33.70 -15.74
CA ARG A 270 -7.96 -33.10 -16.37
C ARG A 270 -7.69 -31.67 -16.84
N ILE A 271 -7.04 -30.85 -16.03
CA ILE A 271 -6.60 -29.51 -16.45
C ILE A 271 -5.62 -29.61 -17.62
N MET A 272 -4.65 -30.52 -17.54
CA MET A 272 -3.69 -30.74 -18.63
C MET A 272 -4.36 -31.17 -19.95
N SER A 273 -5.52 -31.84 -19.90
CA SER A 273 -6.29 -32.19 -21.10
C SER A 273 -6.89 -30.97 -21.83
N LEU A 274 -7.02 -29.82 -21.15
CA LEU A 274 -7.48 -28.56 -21.73
C LEU A 274 -6.37 -27.77 -22.44
N LYS A 275 -5.10 -28.16 -22.27
CA LYS A 275 -3.95 -27.50 -22.88
C LYS A 275 -4.12 -27.19 -24.38
N PRO A 276 -4.65 -28.09 -25.23
CA PRO A 276 -4.85 -27.80 -26.65
C PRO A 276 -5.82 -26.64 -26.93
N GLN A 277 -6.77 -26.37 -26.02
CA GLN A 277 -7.78 -25.32 -26.19
C GLN A 277 -7.19 -23.91 -26.04
N LEU A 278 -6.04 -23.76 -25.37
CA LEU A 278 -5.32 -22.49 -25.26
C LEU A 278 -4.86 -21.94 -26.63
N ARG A 279 -4.78 -22.80 -27.65
CA ARG A 279 -4.36 -22.46 -29.01
C ARG A 279 -5.47 -22.62 -30.04
N ASP A 280 -6.69 -22.90 -29.60
CA ASP A 280 -7.82 -23.14 -30.50
C ASP A 280 -8.39 -21.80 -30.98
N PRO A 281 -8.26 -21.44 -32.26
CA PRO A 281 -8.76 -20.18 -32.78
C PRO A 281 -10.29 -20.12 -32.85
N SER A 282 -10.99 -21.23 -32.60
CA SER A 282 -12.46 -21.28 -32.56
C SER A 282 -13.04 -20.96 -31.18
N LYS A 283 -12.20 -20.86 -30.14
CA LYS A 283 -12.62 -20.51 -28.78
C LYS A 283 -12.67 -19.00 -28.59
N ASP A 284 -13.68 -18.55 -27.83
CA ASP A 284 -13.79 -17.15 -27.43
C ASP A 284 -12.72 -16.80 -26.39
N GLU A 285 -12.38 -15.53 -26.30
CA GLU A 285 -11.32 -15.02 -25.42
C GLU A 285 -11.62 -15.30 -23.94
N GLU A 286 -12.88 -15.13 -23.52
CA GLU A 286 -13.31 -15.40 -22.14
C GLU A 286 -13.20 -16.89 -21.77
N ASP A 287 -13.45 -17.80 -22.72
CA ASP A 287 -13.22 -19.24 -22.52
C ASP A 287 -11.73 -19.54 -22.33
N VAL A 288 -10.87 -18.98 -23.18
CA VAL A 288 -9.41 -19.15 -23.09
C VAL A 288 -8.90 -18.57 -21.78
N LYS A 289 -9.43 -17.41 -21.35
CA LYS A 289 -9.12 -16.74 -20.09
C LYS A 289 -9.48 -17.60 -18.88
N ALA A 290 -10.65 -18.22 -18.88
CA ALA A 290 -11.07 -19.14 -17.82
C ALA A 290 -10.14 -20.37 -17.71
N ILE A 291 -9.73 -20.93 -18.85
CA ILE A 291 -8.78 -22.06 -18.90
C ILE A 291 -7.37 -21.61 -18.44
N ALA A 292 -6.90 -20.46 -18.91
CA ALA A 292 -5.62 -19.88 -18.53
C ALA A 292 -5.53 -19.63 -17.01
N ARG A 293 -6.63 -19.17 -16.40
CA ARG A 293 -6.74 -19.03 -14.93
C ARG A 293 -6.53 -20.35 -14.21
N LEU A 294 -7.10 -21.47 -14.69
CA LEU A 294 -6.87 -22.79 -14.07
C LEU A 294 -5.40 -23.22 -14.14
N PHE A 295 -4.71 -22.94 -15.25
CA PHE A 295 -3.28 -23.19 -15.35
C PHE A 295 -2.48 -22.32 -14.40
N ALA A 296 -2.79 -21.02 -14.32
CA ALA A 296 -2.15 -20.09 -13.39
C ALA A 296 -2.35 -20.53 -11.92
N ASP A 297 -3.60 -20.80 -11.51
CA ASP A 297 -3.93 -21.28 -10.16
C ASP A 297 -3.17 -22.58 -9.85
N MET A 298 -3.11 -23.53 -10.79
CA MET A 298 -2.35 -24.78 -10.65
C MET A 298 -0.84 -24.53 -10.50
N GLY A 299 -0.29 -23.59 -11.26
CA GLY A 299 1.11 -23.17 -11.17
C GLY A 299 1.43 -22.59 -9.79
N ASP A 300 0.66 -21.58 -9.36
CA ASP A 300 0.86 -20.88 -8.09
C ASP A 300 0.69 -21.81 -6.89
N ALA A 301 -0.36 -22.64 -6.89
CA ALA A 301 -0.69 -23.54 -5.80
C ALA A 301 0.34 -24.66 -5.60
N TYR A 302 0.92 -25.17 -6.68
CA TYR A 302 1.85 -26.29 -6.64
C TYR A 302 3.30 -25.88 -6.91
N VAL A 303 3.64 -24.60 -6.78
CA VAL A 303 4.98 -24.06 -7.08
C VAL A 303 6.11 -24.82 -6.37
N GLU A 304 5.91 -25.22 -5.11
CA GLU A 304 6.89 -26.00 -4.33
C GLU A 304 7.13 -27.40 -4.94
N LEU A 305 6.06 -28.07 -5.39
CA LEU A 305 6.15 -29.37 -6.07
C LEU A 305 6.77 -29.22 -7.46
N ILE A 306 6.34 -28.19 -8.20
CA ILE A 306 6.87 -27.90 -9.53
C ILE A 306 8.37 -27.63 -9.46
N ALA A 307 8.84 -26.87 -8.46
CA ALA A 307 10.25 -26.56 -8.25
C ALA A 307 11.16 -27.79 -8.05
N THR A 308 10.60 -28.98 -7.79
CA THR A 308 11.38 -30.24 -7.78
C THR A 308 11.93 -30.61 -9.17
N GLY A 309 11.30 -30.13 -10.24
CA GLY A 309 11.73 -30.35 -11.61
C GLY A 309 11.55 -31.78 -12.10
N SER A 310 10.46 -32.46 -11.69
CA SER A 310 10.07 -33.76 -12.27
C SER A 310 9.57 -33.61 -13.71
N ASP A 311 9.54 -34.72 -14.48
CA ASP A 311 9.05 -34.69 -15.86
C ASP A 311 7.59 -34.20 -15.94
N GLU A 312 6.74 -34.61 -15.01
CA GLU A 312 5.35 -34.16 -14.92
C GLU A 312 5.25 -32.66 -14.59
N SER A 313 6.13 -32.17 -13.71
CA SER A 313 6.21 -30.75 -13.37
C SER A 313 6.58 -29.91 -14.59
N MET A 314 7.49 -30.41 -15.42
CA MET A 314 7.90 -29.72 -16.65
C MET A 314 6.78 -29.67 -17.69
N LEU A 315 5.85 -30.63 -17.73
CA LEU A 315 4.66 -30.55 -18.58
C LEU A 315 3.75 -29.38 -18.18
N ILE A 316 3.59 -29.14 -16.87
CA ILE A 316 2.84 -27.99 -16.34
C ILE A 316 3.54 -26.69 -16.75
N VAL A 317 4.86 -26.60 -16.57
CA VAL A 317 5.63 -25.41 -16.98
C VAL A 317 5.51 -25.13 -18.47
N GLN A 318 5.47 -26.16 -19.32
CA GLN A 318 5.22 -25.98 -20.75
C GLN A 318 3.82 -25.42 -21.03
N ALA A 319 2.79 -25.85 -20.29
CA ALA A 319 1.44 -25.29 -20.43
C ALA A 319 1.40 -23.82 -19.97
N LEU A 320 2.10 -23.47 -18.88
CA LEU A 320 2.23 -22.10 -18.39
C LEU A 320 2.96 -21.19 -19.40
N LEU A 321 3.99 -21.69 -20.09
CA LEU A 321 4.63 -20.98 -21.20
C LEU A 321 3.68 -20.77 -22.38
N GLU A 322 2.76 -21.70 -22.63
CA GLU A 322 1.74 -21.53 -23.67
C GLU A 322 0.76 -20.42 -23.32
N VAL A 323 0.32 -20.34 -22.07
CA VAL A 323 -0.47 -19.20 -21.58
C VAL A 323 0.32 -17.90 -21.72
N ALA A 324 1.58 -17.85 -21.26
CA ALA A 324 2.44 -16.66 -21.39
C ALA A 324 2.70 -16.25 -22.86
N SER A 325 2.60 -17.19 -23.80
CA SER A 325 2.76 -16.93 -25.24
C SER A 325 1.50 -16.38 -25.92
N HIS A 326 0.35 -16.38 -25.25
CA HIS A 326 -0.91 -15.91 -25.82
C HIS A 326 -0.78 -14.44 -26.27
N PRO A 327 -1.33 -14.01 -27.43
CA PRO A 327 -1.19 -12.63 -27.90
C PRO A 327 -1.71 -11.60 -26.89
N GLU A 328 -2.90 -11.85 -26.36
CA GLU A 328 -3.54 -10.97 -25.38
C GLU A 328 -2.77 -10.89 -24.06
N PHE A 329 -2.56 -9.68 -23.57
CA PHE A 329 -1.77 -9.43 -22.37
C PHE A 329 -2.48 -9.91 -21.10
N ASP A 330 -3.79 -9.70 -21.02
CA ASP A 330 -4.60 -10.10 -19.85
C ASP A 330 -4.54 -11.60 -19.59
N ILE A 331 -4.44 -12.41 -20.64
CA ILE A 331 -4.29 -13.87 -20.55
C ILE A 331 -2.84 -14.24 -20.21
N ALA A 332 -1.86 -13.65 -20.90
CA ALA A 332 -0.45 -13.97 -20.69
C ALA A 332 0.02 -13.63 -19.26
N SER A 333 -0.43 -12.50 -18.73
CA SER A 333 -0.05 -11.97 -17.42
C SER A 333 -0.57 -12.81 -16.24
N MET A 334 -1.57 -13.66 -16.45
CA MET A 334 -2.08 -14.56 -15.40
C MET A 334 -1.00 -15.47 -14.80
N THR A 335 0.03 -15.81 -15.59
CA THR A 335 1.12 -16.68 -15.14
C THR A 335 2.28 -15.94 -14.46
N PHE A 336 2.26 -14.61 -14.41
CA PHE A 336 3.40 -13.83 -13.94
C PHE A 336 3.69 -14.05 -12.45
N ASN A 337 2.64 -14.18 -11.63
CA ASN A 337 2.78 -14.54 -10.22
C ASN A 337 3.48 -15.88 -10.03
N PHE A 338 3.16 -16.88 -10.86
CA PHE A 338 3.81 -18.18 -10.82
C PHE A 338 5.31 -18.06 -11.12
N TRP A 339 5.70 -17.31 -12.15
CA TRP A 339 7.11 -17.13 -12.50
C TRP A 339 7.88 -16.44 -11.38
N HIS A 340 7.29 -15.42 -10.76
CA HIS A 340 7.86 -14.77 -9.58
C HIS A 340 8.03 -15.76 -8.41
N ASN A 341 6.96 -16.47 -8.03
CA ASN A 341 6.98 -17.43 -6.94
C ASN A 341 7.97 -18.58 -7.20
N LEU A 342 8.08 -19.06 -8.44
CA LEU A 342 9.04 -20.09 -8.82
C LEU A 342 10.47 -19.56 -8.70
N GLN A 343 10.74 -18.34 -9.14
CA GLN A 343 12.04 -17.69 -8.97
C GLN A 343 12.45 -17.64 -7.49
N ILE A 344 11.54 -17.25 -6.59
CA ILE A 344 11.80 -17.21 -5.14
C ILE A 344 12.17 -18.62 -4.65
N MET A 345 11.39 -19.64 -5.01
CA MET A 345 11.65 -21.03 -4.60
C MET A 345 12.97 -21.59 -5.13
N LEU A 346 13.42 -21.13 -6.30
CA LEU A 346 14.69 -21.55 -6.89
C LEU A 346 15.90 -20.84 -6.27
N ILE A 347 15.74 -19.62 -5.77
CA ILE A 347 16.86 -18.75 -5.38
C ILE A 347 17.02 -18.62 -3.86
N GLU A 348 15.92 -18.51 -3.11
CA GLU A 348 15.97 -18.29 -1.67
C GLU A 348 16.54 -19.49 -0.93
N ARG A 349 17.39 -19.20 0.06
CA ARG A 349 18.11 -20.24 0.83
C ARG A 349 17.17 -21.05 1.72
N ASP A 350 16.09 -20.44 2.18
CA ASP A 350 15.10 -21.04 3.07
C ASP A 350 14.37 -22.23 2.41
N SER A 351 14.24 -22.21 1.08
CA SER A 351 13.66 -23.29 0.27
C SER A 351 14.47 -24.59 0.28
N TYR A 352 15.73 -24.55 0.76
CA TYR A 352 16.66 -25.69 0.73
C TYR A 352 17.05 -26.20 2.12
N VAL A 353 16.47 -25.68 3.20
CA VAL A 353 16.83 -26.02 4.60
C VAL A 353 16.76 -27.54 4.86
N ALA A 354 15.87 -28.26 4.17
CA ALA A 354 15.71 -29.70 4.29
C ALA A 354 16.93 -30.54 3.85
N TYR A 355 17.84 -30.00 3.02
CA TYR A 355 19.00 -30.72 2.48
C TYR A 355 20.21 -30.73 3.43
N GLY A 356 20.10 -30.06 4.58
CA GLY A 356 21.05 -30.11 5.70
C GLY A 356 22.41 -29.49 5.40
N SER A 357 23.26 -30.17 4.62
CA SER A 357 24.64 -29.72 4.34
C SER A 357 24.69 -28.67 3.22
N GLU A 358 25.58 -27.66 3.37
CA GLU A 358 25.74 -26.59 2.36
C GLU A 358 26.10 -27.13 0.96
N ALA A 359 26.90 -28.19 0.88
CA ALA A 359 27.25 -28.81 -0.40
C ALA A 359 26.05 -29.46 -1.10
N SER A 360 25.14 -30.08 -0.34
CA SER A 360 23.91 -30.67 -0.89
C SER A 360 22.91 -29.60 -1.30
N VAL A 361 22.82 -28.49 -0.54
CA VAL A 361 21.98 -27.34 -0.89
C VAL A 361 22.42 -26.74 -2.22
N GLU A 362 23.72 -26.49 -2.39
CA GLU A 362 24.24 -25.89 -3.62
C GLU A 362 24.11 -26.84 -4.82
N ALA A 363 24.36 -28.14 -4.64
CA ALA A 363 24.19 -29.13 -5.70
C ALA A 363 22.73 -29.22 -6.18
N GLU A 364 21.78 -29.22 -5.26
CA GLU A 364 20.35 -29.27 -5.60
C GLU A 364 19.88 -27.96 -6.24
N ARG A 365 20.34 -26.81 -5.73
CA ARG A 365 20.07 -25.51 -6.34
C ARG A 365 20.57 -25.45 -7.77
N ALA A 366 21.82 -25.84 -8.01
CA ALA A 366 22.41 -25.89 -9.35
C ALA A 366 21.62 -26.82 -10.29
N ARG A 367 21.19 -27.99 -9.78
CA ARG A 367 20.34 -28.91 -10.55
C ARG A 367 19.01 -28.27 -10.95
N ARG A 368 18.28 -27.67 -10.00
CA ARG A 368 16.98 -27.03 -10.27
C ARG A 368 17.11 -25.86 -11.25
N LEU A 369 18.08 -24.98 -11.03
CA LEU A 369 18.38 -23.88 -11.96
C LEU A 369 18.67 -24.39 -13.37
N GLN A 370 19.43 -25.48 -13.51
CA GLN A 370 19.72 -26.08 -14.80
C GLN A 370 18.47 -26.67 -15.49
N VAL A 371 17.55 -27.27 -14.72
CA VAL A 371 16.30 -27.83 -15.25
C VAL A 371 15.37 -26.74 -15.78
N PHE A 372 15.19 -25.64 -15.05
CA PHE A 372 14.28 -24.55 -15.45
C PHE A 372 14.90 -23.53 -16.41
N ARG A 373 16.20 -23.64 -16.70
CA ARG A 373 16.92 -22.67 -17.53
C ARG A 373 16.22 -22.43 -18.88
N SER A 374 15.93 -23.47 -19.65
CA SER A 374 15.32 -23.33 -20.97
C SER A 374 13.91 -22.73 -20.93
N SER A 375 13.16 -22.98 -19.85
CA SER A 375 11.83 -22.41 -19.63
C SER A 375 11.92 -20.89 -19.42
N TYR A 376 12.84 -20.42 -18.58
CA TYR A 376 13.05 -18.98 -18.39
C TYR A 376 13.67 -18.31 -19.63
N GLU A 377 14.56 -18.97 -20.37
CA GLU A 377 15.07 -18.44 -21.64
C GLU A 377 13.93 -18.24 -22.65
N SER A 378 12.98 -19.17 -22.71
CA SER A 378 11.76 -19.06 -23.52
C SER A 378 10.86 -17.94 -23.03
N LEU A 379 10.66 -17.82 -21.72
CA LEU A 379 9.85 -16.77 -21.10
C LEU A 379 10.35 -15.37 -21.49
N VAL A 380 11.66 -15.10 -21.35
CA VAL A 380 12.29 -13.82 -21.74
C VAL A 380 12.01 -13.50 -23.21
N SER A 381 12.15 -14.49 -24.10
CA SER A 381 11.87 -14.31 -25.53
C SER A 381 10.40 -14.00 -25.82
N LEU A 382 9.46 -14.62 -25.08
CA LEU A 382 8.02 -14.43 -25.26
C LEU A 382 7.52 -13.08 -24.73
N VAL A 383 7.92 -12.71 -23.52
CA VAL A 383 7.37 -11.50 -22.87
C VAL A 383 8.01 -10.22 -23.40
N SER A 384 9.25 -10.26 -23.90
CA SER A 384 9.96 -9.07 -24.40
C SER A 384 9.32 -8.41 -25.63
N VAL A 385 8.46 -9.12 -26.38
CA VAL A 385 7.72 -8.53 -27.51
C VAL A 385 6.45 -7.81 -27.03
N LYS A 386 5.93 -8.14 -25.83
CA LYS A 386 4.68 -7.57 -25.29
C LYS A 386 4.81 -6.12 -24.82
N VAL A 387 6.03 -5.57 -24.78
CA VAL A 387 6.30 -4.18 -24.42
C VAL A 387 6.44 -3.26 -25.63
N GLU A 388 6.24 -3.79 -26.84
CA GLU A 388 6.25 -3.03 -28.07
C GLU A 388 5.09 -2.02 -28.11
N TYR A 389 5.39 -0.78 -28.49
CA TYR A 389 4.38 0.25 -28.64
C TYR A 389 3.33 -0.16 -29.70
N PRO A 390 2.03 0.04 -29.44
CA PRO A 390 0.99 -0.19 -30.45
C PRO A 390 1.10 0.82 -31.60
N GLN A 391 0.57 0.48 -32.77
CA GLN A 391 0.76 1.31 -33.97
C GLN A 391 0.07 2.66 -33.89
N ASP A 392 -1.04 2.69 -33.19
CA ASP A 392 -1.97 3.78 -32.94
C ASP A 392 -1.78 4.39 -31.55
N TYR A 393 -0.60 4.22 -30.91
CA TYR A 393 -0.34 4.72 -29.55
C TYR A 393 -0.69 6.20 -29.32
N ALA A 394 -0.52 7.04 -30.35
CA ALA A 394 -0.85 8.46 -30.29
C ALA A 394 -2.37 8.73 -30.29
N ASP A 395 -3.17 7.82 -30.86
CA ASP A 395 -4.62 7.92 -30.98
C ASP A 395 -5.36 7.24 -29.81
N LEU A 396 -4.63 6.47 -28.98
CA LEU A 396 -5.15 5.84 -27.78
C LEU A 396 -5.68 6.84 -26.75
N SER A 397 -6.67 6.41 -25.97
CA SER A 397 -7.16 7.21 -24.84
C SER A 397 -6.08 7.31 -23.75
N ARG A 398 -6.24 8.27 -22.84
CA ARG A 398 -5.33 8.40 -21.68
C ARG A 398 -5.38 7.19 -20.75
N GLU A 399 -6.51 6.47 -20.73
CA GLU A 399 -6.67 5.25 -19.94
C GLU A 399 -5.89 4.10 -20.59
N ASP A 400 -6.05 3.89 -21.89
CA ASP A 400 -5.32 2.84 -22.63
C ASP A 400 -3.79 3.07 -22.60
N GLN A 401 -3.34 4.32 -22.71
CA GLN A 401 -1.92 4.66 -22.57
C GLN A 401 -1.37 4.33 -21.17
N LYS A 402 -2.21 4.49 -20.13
CA LYS A 402 -1.86 4.15 -18.75
C LYS A 402 -1.85 2.64 -18.56
N ASP A 403 -2.78 1.92 -19.17
CA ASP A 403 -2.85 0.46 -19.09
C ASP A 403 -1.66 -0.18 -19.81
N PHE A 404 -1.31 0.30 -21.00
CA PHE A 404 -0.07 -0.12 -21.69
C PHE A 404 1.18 0.14 -20.83
N LYS A 405 1.22 1.24 -20.08
CA LYS A 405 2.32 1.50 -19.15
C LYS A 405 2.36 0.48 -18.00
N GLN A 406 1.21 0.04 -17.50
CA GLN A 406 1.14 -1.04 -16.49
C GLN A 406 1.60 -2.38 -17.08
N THR A 407 1.19 -2.71 -18.32
CA THR A 407 1.70 -3.86 -19.07
C THR A 407 3.22 -3.87 -19.11
N ARG A 408 3.84 -2.74 -19.44
CA ARG A 408 5.30 -2.61 -19.48
C ARG A 408 5.97 -2.79 -18.12
N TYR A 409 5.33 -2.39 -17.02
CA TYR A 409 5.86 -2.62 -15.68
C TYR A 409 5.77 -4.10 -15.28
N ALA A 410 4.62 -4.73 -15.50
CA ALA A 410 4.44 -6.15 -15.21
C ALA A 410 5.43 -7.04 -16.00
N VAL A 411 5.68 -6.73 -17.28
CA VAL A 411 6.69 -7.45 -18.06
C VAL A 411 8.11 -7.20 -17.55
N ALA A 412 8.43 -5.98 -17.13
CA ALA A 412 9.74 -5.66 -16.56
C ALA A 412 10.00 -6.47 -15.29
N ASP A 413 9.00 -6.63 -14.41
CA ASP A 413 9.11 -7.43 -13.19
C ASP A 413 9.41 -8.92 -13.52
N VAL A 414 8.71 -9.50 -14.50
CA VAL A 414 8.97 -10.88 -14.94
C VAL A 414 10.35 -11.05 -15.59
N LEU A 415 10.82 -10.04 -16.34
CA LEU A 415 12.18 -10.05 -16.90
C LEU A 415 13.25 -10.00 -15.80
N ILE A 416 12.99 -9.25 -14.73
CA ILE A 416 13.85 -9.20 -13.53
C ILE A 416 13.89 -10.58 -12.86
N ASP A 417 12.74 -11.21 -12.64
CA ASP A 417 12.66 -12.56 -12.07
C ASP A 417 13.42 -13.57 -12.94
N ALA A 418 13.28 -13.49 -14.26
CA ALA A 418 14.02 -14.34 -15.18
C ALA A 418 15.53 -14.09 -15.15
N ALA A 419 15.97 -12.83 -15.04
CA ALA A 419 17.39 -12.48 -14.92
C ALA A 419 18.01 -13.00 -13.62
N LEU A 420 17.24 -13.03 -12.53
CA LEU A 420 17.65 -13.62 -11.25
C LEU A 420 17.91 -15.13 -11.38
N VAL A 421 17.10 -15.85 -12.17
CA VAL A 421 17.25 -17.30 -12.38
C VAL A 421 18.35 -17.63 -13.41
N LEU A 422 18.36 -16.94 -14.55
CA LEU A 422 19.28 -17.22 -15.66
C LEU A 422 20.70 -16.65 -15.45
N GLY A 423 20.81 -15.61 -14.62
CA GLY A 423 21.90 -14.66 -14.60
C GLY A 423 21.69 -13.52 -15.61
N GLY A 424 22.02 -12.29 -15.23
CA GLY A 424 21.80 -11.10 -16.06
C GLY A 424 22.50 -11.17 -17.42
N ASP A 425 23.74 -11.67 -17.49
CA ASP A 425 24.49 -11.78 -18.74
C ASP A 425 23.84 -12.74 -19.75
N ALA A 426 23.20 -13.81 -19.26
CA ALA A 426 22.48 -14.75 -20.13
C ALA A 426 21.17 -14.15 -20.67
N ALA A 427 20.39 -13.50 -19.79
CA ALA A 427 19.19 -12.77 -20.20
C ALA A 427 19.53 -11.65 -21.21
N LEU A 428 20.63 -10.93 -20.97
CA LEU A 428 21.14 -9.89 -21.86
C LEU A 428 21.45 -10.44 -23.26
N ARG A 429 22.09 -11.60 -23.39
CA ARG A 429 22.38 -12.21 -24.69
C ARG A 429 21.09 -12.49 -25.49
N ILE A 430 20.03 -12.97 -24.84
CA ILE A 430 18.74 -13.26 -25.50
C ILE A 430 18.12 -11.95 -26.02
N LEU A 431 18.04 -10.94 -25.15
CA LEU A 431 17.47 -9.63 -25.50
C LEU A 431 18.31 -8.89 -26.55
N TYR A 432 19.62 -9.06 -26.53
CA TYR A 432 20.52 -8.52 -27.55
C TYR A 432 20.26 -9.12 -28.93
N MET A 433 20.00 -10.43 -29.03
CA MET A 433 19.63 -11.04 -30.31
C MET A 433 18.33 -10.45 -30.87
N LYS A 434 17.33 -10.19 -30.00
CA LYS A 434 16.09 -9.48 -30.37
C LYS A 434 16.36 -8.05 -30.86
N LEU A 435 17.28 -7.34 -30.22
CA LEU A 435 17.68 -6.00 -30.65
C LEU A 435 18.33 -6.02 -32.05
N ILE A 436 19.22 -6.98 -32.32
CA ILE A 436 19.87 -7.10 -33.64
C ILE A 436 18.88 -7.47 -34.73
N GLU A 437 17.93 -8.37 -34.45
CA GLU A 437 16.83 -8.70 -35.36
C GLU A 437 16.00 -7.45 -35.71
N ALA A 438 15.62 -6.67 -34.69
CA ALA A 438 14.88 -5.42 -34.87
C ALA A 438 15.65 -4.36 -35.68
N VAL A 439 16.95 -4.17 -35.39
CA VAL A 439 17.79 -3.18 -36.08
C VAL A 439 18.11 -3.60 -37.52
N SER A 440 18.20 -4.90 -37.81
CA SER A 440 18.43 -5.40 -39.17
C SER A 440 17.20 -5.17 -40.07
N ASN A 441 16.01 -5.35 -39.51
CA ASN A 441 14.74 -5.12 -40.22
C ASN A 441 14.46 -3.63 -40.47
N CYS A 442 15.06 -2.72 -39.69
CA CYS A 442 14.98 -1.27 -39.88
C CYS A 442 15.58 -0.77 -41.22
N GLY A 443 16.47 -1.53 -41.86
CA GLY A 443 17.20 -1.10 -43.07
C GLY A 443 16.45 -1.23 -44.40
N HIS A 444 15.24 -1.82 -44.42
CA HIS A 444 14.59 -2.25 -45.67
C HIS A 444 13.29 -1.49 -46.05
N SER A 445 12.76 -0.58 -45.22
CA SER A 445 11.52 0.18 -45.50
C SER A 445 11.70 1.70 -45.40
N GLN A 446 10.98 2.47 -46.23
CA GLN A 446 11.02 3.95 -46.28
C GLN A 446 10.46 4.63 -45.01
N GLN A 447 9.85 3.87 -44.10
CA GLN A 447 9.59 4.25 -42.71
C GLN A 447 10.25 3.21 -41.82
N THR A 448 11.24 3.62 -41.05
CA THR A 448 11.98 2.77 -40.12
C THR A 448 11.09 2.47 -38.91
N ASP A 449 10.64 1.23 -38.76
CA ASP A 449 9.86 0.82 -37.60
C ASP A 449 10.76 0.74 -36.36
N TRP A 450 10.69 1.76 -35.52
CA TRP A 450 11.51 1.91 -34.32
C TRP A 450 11.01 1.09 -33.13
N ARG A 451 9.75 0.61 -33.18
CA ARG A 451 9.05 0.04 -32.02
C ARG A 451 9.67 -1.28 -31.54
N PRO A 452 10.05 -2.24 -32.41
CA PRO A 452 10.70 -3.48 -31.95
C PRO A 452 12.09 -3.23 -31.34
N ALA A 453 12.83 -2.25 -31.87
CA ALA A 453 14.14 -1.88 -31.32
C ALA A 453 13.99 -1.22 -29.94
N GLU A 454 12.96 -0.38 -29.77
CA GLU A 454 12.63 0.22 -28.49
C GLU A 454 12.19 -0.82 -27.45
N ALA A 455 11.34 -1.79 -27.84
CA ALA A 455 10.89 -2.88 -26.98
C ALA A 455 12.05 -3.72 -26.43
N ALA A 456 13.00 -4.06 -27.31
CA ALA A 456 14.21 -4.77 -26.92
C ALA A 456 15.08 -3.95 -25.96
N LEU A 457 15.30 -2.65 -26.23
CA LEU A 457 16.03 -1.77 -25.31
C LEU A 457 15.31 -1.57 -23.99
N TYR A 458 13.99 -1.45 -23.97
CA TYR A 458 13.23 -1.38 -22.72
C TYR A 458 13.42 -2.64 -21.88
N SER A 459 13.39 -3.81 -22.53
CA SER A 459 13.63 -5.09 -21.86
C SER A 459 15.06 -5.20 -21.32
N ILE A 460 16.07 -4.75 -22.09
CA ILE A 460 17.48 -4.70 -21.66
C ILE A 460 17.62 -3.78 -20.43
N ARG A 461 16.92 -2.64 -20.43
CA ARG A 461 16.93 -1.70 -19.30
C ARG A 461 16.38 -2.35 -18.03
N ALA A 462 15.30 -3.11 -18.14
CA ALA A 462 14.64 -3.75 -16.99
C ALA A 462 15.62 -4.65 -16.20
N ILE A 463 16.52 -5.35 -16.89
CA ILE A 463 17.45 -6.30 -16.25
C ILE A 463 18.81 -5.68 -15.85
N SER A 464 18.98 -4.36 -16.03
CA SER A 464 20.28 -3.69 -15.92
C SER A 464 21.02 -3.91 -14.60
N ASP A 465 20.30 -3.94 -13.47
CA ASP A 465 20.90 -4.16 -12.13
C ASP A 465 21.50 -5.55 -11.93
N PHE A 466 21.16 -6.53 -12.79
CA PHE A 466 21.62 -7.91 -12.71
C PHE A 466 22.73 -8.27 -13.69
N VAL A 467 23.01 -7.39 -14.66
CA VAL A 467 24.10 -7.57 -15.62
C VAL A 467 25.43 -7.23 -14.95
N SER A 468 26.46 -8.02 -15.24
CA SER A 468 27.80 -7.76 -14.70
C SER A 468 28.34 -6.40 -15.15
N ASN A 469 28.88 -5.61 -14.20
CA ASN A 469 29.53 -4.33 -14.52
C ASN A 469 30.81 -4.50 -15.38
N THR A 470 31.32 -5.71 -15.51
CA THR A 470 32.48 -6.03 -16.35
C THR A 470 32.12 -6.92 -17.55
N GLU A 471 30.84 -6.99 -17.94
CA GLU A 471 30.39 -7.72 -19.12
C GLU A 471 31.12 -7.18 -20.37
N GLY A 472 31.80 -8.07 -21.10
CA GLY A 472 32.75 -7.66 -22.15
C GLY A 472 32.36 -8.05 -23.56
N GLU A 473 31.31 -8.85 -23.74
CA GLU A 473 30.92 -9.42 -25.03
C GLU A 473 29.81 -8.60 -25.68
N VAL A 474 28.69 -8.41 -24.97
CA VAL A 474 27.45 -7.88 -25.54
C VAL A 474 27.33 -6.37 -25.35
N MET A 475 27.65 -5.85 -24.17
CA MET A 475 27.48 -4.44 -23.84
C MET A 475 28.32 -3.49 -24.70
N PRO A 476 29.60 -3.77 -25.03
CA PRO A 476 30.34 -2.93 -25.98
C PRO A 476 29.65 -2.84 -27.34
N GLN A 477 28.99 -3.92 -27.79
CA GLN A 477 28.26 -3.94 -29.06
C GLN A 477 27.01 -3.07 -28.96
N ILE A 478 26.23 -3.19 -27.88
CA ILE A 478 25.06 -2.34 -27.62
C ILE A 478 25.47 -0.86 -27.57
N MET A 479 26.49 -0.49 -26.81
CA MET A 479 26.96 0.91 -26.72
C MET A 479 27.43 1.47 -28.06
N SER A 480 27.98 0.63 -28.94
CA SER A 480 28.36 1.03 -30.30
C SER A 480 27.17 1.20 -31.27
N LEU A 481 26.02 0.61 -30.93
CA LEU A 481 24.79 0.67 -31.72
C LEU A 481 23.93 1.89 -31.36
N LEU A 482 23.92 2.31 -30.09
CA LEU A 482 23.07 3.43 -29.62
C LEU A 482 23.19 4.71 -30.48
N PRO A 483 24.39 5.19 -30.88
CA PRO A 483 24.52 6.39 -31.70
C PRO A 483 23.99 6.24 -33.14
N LYS A 484 23.74 5.01 -33.61
CA LYS A 484 23.29 4.71 -34.97
C LYS A 484 21.77 4.58 -35.08
N LEU A 485 21.06 4.60 -33.95
CA LEU A 485 19.60 4.45 -33.90
C LEU A 485 18.89 5.74 -34.33
N PRO A 486 17.66 5.65 -34.87
CA PRO A 486 16.90 6.83 -35.29
C PRO A 486 16.51 7.70 -34.08
N HIS A 487 16.50 9.02 -34.28
CA HIS A 487 16.15 10.01 -33.25
C HIS A 487 14.63 10.20 -33.06
N GLN A 488 13.87 9.11 -33.07
CA GLN A 488 12.46 9.15 -32.68
C GLN A 488 12.34 9.43 -31.17
N PRO A 489 11.47 10.34 -30.69
CA PRO A 489 11.44 10.75 -29.28
C PRO A 489 11.30 9.59 -28.28
N GLN A 490 10.36 8.66 -28.49
CA GLN A 490 10.16 7.52 -27.59
C GLN A 490 11.37 6.58 -27.54
N LEU A 491 11.95 6.26 -28.70
CA LEU A 491 13.17 5.46 -28.77
C LEU A 491 14.34 6.18 -28.10
N LEU A 492 14.53 7.46 -28.37
CA LEU A 492 15.61 8.26 -27.80
C LEU A 492 15.48 8.38 -26.27
N GLN A 493 14.26 8.49 -25.76
CA GLN A 493 13.99 8.44 -24.32
C GLN A 493 14.53 7.14 -23.72
N THR A 494 14.18 5.99 -24.31
CA THR A 494 14.65 4.66 -23.87
C THR A 494 16.17 4.51 -24.02
N VAL A 495 16.77 5.05 -25.09
CA VAL A 495 18.23 5.11 -25.26
C VAL A 495 18.89 5.91 -24.13
N CYS A 496 18.38 7.11 -23.79
CA CYS A 496 18.91 7.90 -22.69
C CYS A 496 18.85 7.11 -21.37
N LEU A 497 17.71 6.45 -21.10
CA LEU A 497 17.54 5.67 -19.88
C LEU A 497 18.44 4.43 -19.83
N ILE A 498 18.73 3.79 -20.98
CA ILE A 498 19.72 2.70 -21.08
C ILE A 498 21.13 3.21 -20.73
N ILE A 499 21.54 4.36 -21.29
CA ILE A 499 22.85 4.95 -20.98
C ILE A 499 22.95 5.19 -19.46
N GLY A 500 21.89 5.74 -18.85
CA GLY A 500 21.84 5.97 -17.42
C GLY A 500 21.84 4.68 -16.59
N ALA A 501 21.17 3.62 -17.04
CA ALA A 501 21.08 2.34 -16.34
C ALA A 501 22.42 1.58 -16.31
N TYR A 502 23.22 1.68 -17.37
CA TYR A 502 24.53 1.03 -17.50
C TYR A 502 25.71 1.96 -17.18
N SER A 503 25.48 3.03 -16.43
CA SER A 503 26.52 3.97 -15.98
C SER A 503 27.62 3.30 -15.13
N LYS A 504 27.25 2.40 -14.20
CA LYS A 504 28.21 1.55 -13.46
C LYS A 504 29.11 0.71 -14.38
N TRP A 505 28.56 0.18 -15.47
CA TRP A 505 29.33 -0.55 -16.47
C TRP A 505 30.30 0.37 -17.22
N LEU A 506 29.88 1.60 -17.57
CA LEU A 506 30.75 2.60 -18.18
C LEU A 506 31.93 2.99 -17.28
N ASP A 507 31.74 2.96 -15.95
CA ASP A 507 32.84 3.15 -14.99
C ASP A 507 33.72 1.90 -14.81
N ALA A 508 33.15 0.70 -14.72
CA ALA A 508 33.93 -0.49 -14.42
C ALA A 508 34.65 -1.10 -15.64
N ALA A 509 34.04 -1.04 -16.84
CA ALA A 509 34.56 -1.71 -18.03
C ALA A 509 35.79 -1.01 -18.64
N PRO A 510 36.82 -1.75 -19.09
CA PRO A 510 38.02 -1.16 -19.71
C PRO A 510 37.73 -0.31 -20.96
N SER A 511 36.75 -0.73 -21.77
CA SER A 511 36.31 -0.01 -22.98
C SER A 511 35.30 1.11 -22.69
N GLY A 512 34.72 1.16 -21.49
CA GLY A 512 33.62 2.07 -21.13
C GLY A 512 33.95 3.54 -21.34
N LEU A 513 35.17 3.96 -20.99
CA LEU A 513 35.62 5.35 -21.14
C LEU A 513 35.57 5.85 -22.60
N SER A 514 35.84 4.97 -23.57
CA SER A 514 35.85 5.34 -24.98
C SER A 514 34.46 5.68 -25.53
N PHE A 515 33.41 5.19 -24.87
CA PHE A 515 32.02 5.44 -25.23
C PHE A 515 31.46 6.70 -24.57
N LEU A 516 32.06 7.24 -23.51
CA LEU A 516 31.48 8.38 -22.78
C LEU A 516 31.24 9.62 -23.67
N PRO A 517 32.18 10.10 -24.51
CA PRO A 517 31.94 11.28 -25.33
C PRO A 517 30.71 11.18 -26.26
N PRO A 518 30.58 10.16 -27.13
CA PRO A 518 29.41 10.06 -28.01
C PRO A 518 28.10 9.82 -27.24
N LEU A 519 28.14 9.17 -26.07
CA LEU A 519 26.94 9.00 -25.24
C LEU A 519 26.51 10.30 -24.57
N ILE A 520 27.45 11.14 -24.11
CA ILE A 520 27.14 12.48 -23.59
C ILE A 520 26.54 13.35 -24.70
N ASP A 521 27.03 13.26 -25.93
CA ASP A 521 26.45 13.99 -27.08
C ASP A 521 24.99 13.56 -27.35
N ILE A 522 24.68 12.27 -27.21
CA ILE A 522 23.30 11.77 -27.29
C ILE A 522 22.43 12.38 -26.18
N LEU A 523 22.92 12.44 -24.94
CA LEU A 523 22.17 13.04 -23.83
C LEU A 523 21.93 14.54 -24.05
N VAL A 524 22.94 15.27 -24.51
CA VAL A 524 22.81 16.71 -24.85
C VAL A 524 21.80 16.93 -25.98
N SER A 525 21.80 16.06 -27.00
CA SER A 525 20.79 16.07 -28.06
C SER A 525 19.39 15.77 -27.51
N GLY A 526 19.26 14.75 -26.65
CA GLY A 526 18.02 14.36 -25.99
C GLY A 526 17.40 15.47 -25.15
N MET A 527 18.22 16.31 -24.51
CA MET A 527 17.78 17.51 -23.79
C MET A 527 17.11 18.57 -24.68
N SER A 528 17.30 18.51 -26.00
CA SER A 528 16.80 19.51 -26.95
C SER A 528 15.52 19.09 -27.71
N ILE A 529 15.15 17.81 -27.70
CA ILE A 529 14.15 17.25 -28.62
C ILE A 529 12.71 17.35 -28.07
N SER A 530 12.39 16.71 -26.95
CA SER A 530 11.11 16.81 -26.24
C SER A 530 11.31 16.95 -24.73
N GLU A 531 10.25 17.27 -23.99
CA GLU A 531 10.31 17.32 -22.52
C GLU A 531 10.55 15.93 -21.93
N GLU A 532 9.92 14.87 -22.47
CA GLU A 532 10.13 13.51 -21.95
C GLU A 532 11.56 13.01 -22.20
N THR A 533 12.13 13.32 -23.38
CA THR A 533 13.54 12.97 -23.67
C THR A 533 14.49 13.81 -22.83
N ALA A 534 14.16 15.07 -22.56
CA ALA A 534 14.98 15.94 -21.73
C ALA A 534 15.04 15.47 -20.27
N SER A 535 13.90 15.06 -19.71
CA SER A 535 13.84 14.46 -18.37
C SER A 535 14.66 13.17 -18.29
N ALA A 536 14.48 12.26 -19.25
CA ALA A 536 15.27 11.02 -19.34
C ALA A 536 16.78 11.29 -19.49
N ALA A 537 17.17 12.26 -20.32
CA ALA A 537 18.55 12.62 -20.54
C ALA A 537 19.20 13.27 -19.30
N ALA A 538 18.48 14.15 -18.59
CA ALA A 538 18.95 14.75 -17.35
C ALA A 538 19.16 13.70 -16.25
N LEU A 539 18.23 12.76 -16.11
CA LEU A 539 18.36 11.63 -15.17
C LEU A 539 19.55 10.72 -15.52
N ALA A 540 19.71 10.37 -16.81
CA ALA A 540 20.82 9.57 -17.27
C ALA A 540 22.18 10.27 -17.05
N PHE A 541 22.23 11.58 -17.29
CA PHE A 541 23.41 12.40 -17.03
C PHE A 541 23.79 12.39 -15.55
N ARG A 542 22.80 12.44 -14.65
CA ARG A 542 23.01 12.28 -13.20
C ARG A 542 23.65 10.93 -12.87
N HIS A 543 23.14 9.83 -13.41
CA HIS A 543 23.72 8.50 -13.15
C HIS A 543 25.17 8.39 -13.65
N ILE A 544 25.45 8.86 -14.87
CA ILE A 544 26.82 8.89 -15.40
C ILE A 544 27.73 9.70 -14.48
N CYS A 545 27.28 10.88 -14.02
CA CYS A 545 28.09 11.70 -13.13
C CYS A 545 28.33 11.05 -11.77
N ASP A 546 27.34 10.37 -11.19
CA ASP A 546 27.47 9.69 -9.90
C ASP A 546 28.48 8.52 -9.96
N ASP A 547 28.35 7.68 -10.99
CA ASP A 547 29.20 6.48 -11.14
C ASP A 547 30.59 6.83 -11.71
N CYS A 548 30.67 7.68 -12.74
CA CYS A 548 31.93 8.03 -13.42
C CYS A 548 32.61 9.30 -12.86
N LYS A 549 32.17 9.85 -11.72
CA LYS A 549 32.66 11.13 -11.14
C LYS A 549 34.18 11.30 -11.14
N LYS A 550 34.94 10.27 -10.75
CA LYS A 550 36.41 10.32 -10.68
C LYS A 550 37.05 10.54 -12.06
N LYS A 551 36.46 9.94 -13.09
CA LYS A 551 36.94 10.04 -14.47
C LYS A 551 36.51 11.35 -15.14
N LEU A 552 35.42 11.94 -14.67
CA LEU A 552 34.85 13.18 -15.18
C LEU A 552 35.47 14.45 -14.60
N CYS A 553 36.29 14.36 -13.54
CA CYS A 553 37.00 15.51 -12.95
C CYS A 553 37.84 16.31 -13.97
N GLY A 554 38.32 15.67 -15.04
CA GLY A 554 39.09 16.33 -16.11
C GLY A 554 38.26 17.12 -17.13
N SER A 555 36.93 17.02 -17.09
CA SER A 555 36.01 17.59 -18.10
C SER A 555 35.03 18.61 -17.52
N LEU A 556 35.32 19.16 -16.33
CA LEU A 556 34.44 20.07 -15.60
C LEU A 556 33.93 21.25 -16.44
N ASP A 557 34.79 21.87 -17.26
CA ASP A 557 34.39 23.04 -18.07
C ASP A 557 33.24 22.71 -19.04
N GLY A 558 33.28 21.53 -19.67
CA GLY A 558 32.21 21.06 -20.56
C GLY A 558 30.93 20.77 -19.79
N LEU A 559 31.04 20.14 -18.61
CA LEU A 559 29.89 19.84 -17.76
C LEU A 559 29.23 21.13 -17.22
N PHE A 560 30.01 22.15 -16.86
CA PHE A 560 29.52 23.46 -16.46
C PHE A 560 28.79 24.18 -17.61
N GLN A 561 29.27 24.07 -18.85
CA GLN A 561 28.57 24.64 -20.01
C GLN A 561 27.19 23.99 -20.22
N ILE A 562 27.08 22.66 -20.08
CA ILE A 562 25.79 21.96 -20.16
C ILE A 562 24.83 22.46 -19.08
N TYR A 563 25.31 22.54 -17.83
CA TYR A 563 24.53 23.04 -16.71
C TYR A 563 24.08 24.49 -16.88
N GLN A 564 24.98 25.40 -17.27
CA GLN A 564 24.65 26.80 -17.49
C GLN A 564 23.57 26.96 -18.55
N ARG A 565 23.67 26.24 -19.69
CA ARG A 565 22.64 26.26 -20.74
C ARG A 565 21.29 25.75 -20.24
N ALA A 566 21.27 24.65 -19.48
CA ALA A 566 20.05 24.07 -18.95
C ALA A 566 19.39 24.93 -17.86
N VAL A 567 20.18 25.65 -17.07
CA VAL A 567 19.70 26.41 -15.90
C VAL A 567 19.32 27.86 -16.23
N ILE A 568 20.04 28.50 -17.15
CA ILE A 568 19.77 29.86 -17.62
C ILE A 568 18.58 29.85 -18.61
N GLY A 569 18.31 28.72 -19.26
CA GLY A 569 17.24 28.60 -20.26
C GLY A 569 17.60 29.24 -21.61
N GLU A 570 18.87 29.62 -21.79
CA GLU A 570 19.40 30.11 -23.06
C GLU A 570 19.89 28.92 -23.92
N GLY A 571 19.07 28.53 -24.89
CA GLY A 571 19.42 27.48 -25.85
C GLY A 571 18.22 26.62 -26.29
N PRO A 572 18.44 25.55 -27.07
CA PRO A 572 17.38 24.65 -27.53
C PRO A 572 16.90 23.66 -26.45
N PHE A 573 17.44 23.72 -25.22
CA PHE A 573 17.13 22.75 -24.17
C PHE A 573 15.70 22.93 -23.65
N LYS A 574 14.97 21.81 -23.56
CA LYS A 574 13.60 21.71 -23.05
C LYS A 574 13.55 21.12 -21.64
N VAL A 575 14.63 21.33 -20.87
CA VAL A 575 14.77 20.78 -19.51
C VAL A 575 13.90 21.60 -18.55
N SER A 576 12.97 20.95 -17.86
CA SER A 576 12.12 21.61 -16.88
C SER A 576 12.93 22.07 -15.66
N ALA A 577 12.37 22.98 -14.86
CA ALA A 577 13.00 23.41 -13.62
C ALA A 577 13.25 22.23 -12.65
N GLU A 578 12.36 21.24 -12.64
CA GLU A 578 12.46 20.04 -11.81
C GLU A 578 13.57 19.10 -12.33
N ASP A 579 13.61 18.83 -13.63
CA ASP A 579 14.65 18.00 -14.25
C ASP A 579 16.03 18.66 -14.15
N SER A 580 16.10 20.00 -14.13
CA SER A 580 17.37 20.72 -13.95
C SER A 580 18.03 20.40 -12.60
N LEU A 581 17.27 19.93 -11.60
CA LEU A 581 17.84 19.47 -10.33
C LEU A 581 18.72 18.24 -10.51
N HIS A 582 18.41 17.33 -11.45
CA HIS A 582 19.28 16.19 -11.74
C HIS A 582 20.66 16.62 -12.23
N LEU A 583 20.74 17.71 -12.99
CA LEU A 583 22.02 18.29 -13.45
C LEU A 583 22.80 18.96 -12.30
N VAL A 584 22.09 19.62 -11.39
CA VAL A 584 22.69 20.17 -10.16
C VAL A 584 23.29 19.07 -9.30
N GLU A 585 22.54 17.99 -9.08
CA GLU A 585 22.98 16.82 -8.33
C GLU A 585 24.19 16.17 -8.99
N ALA A 586 24.14 15.97 -10.31
CA ALA A 586 25.21 15.42 -11.12
C ALA A 586 26.54 16.16 -10.91
N LEU A 587 26.53 17.48 -11.08
CA LEU A 587 27.74 18.30 -10.89
C LEU A 587 28.21 18.31 -9.44
N SER A 588 27.28 18.33 -8.48
CA SER A 588 27.60 18.30 -7.06
C SER A 588 28.37 17.02 -6.66
N MET A 589 28.00 15.88 -7.27
CA MET A 589 28.68 14.60 -7.07
C MET A 589 30.09 14.60 -7.67
N VAL A 590 30.29 15.20 -8.85
CA VAL A 590 31.63 15.32 -9.46
C VAL A 590 32.54 16.24 -8.64
N ILE A 591 32.01 17.38 -8.17
CA ILE A 591 32.76 18.34 -7.33
C ILE A 591 33.22 17.68 -6.01
N THR A 592 32.44 16.74 -5.49
CA THR A 592 32.80 16.00 -4.27
C THR A 592 34.11 15.23 -4.41
N GLU A 593 34.48 14.77 -5.60
CA GLU A 593 35.75 14.06 -5.81
C GLU A 593 36.95 14.99 -6.06
N LEU A 594 36.74 16.30 -6.15
CA LEU A 594 37.82 17.26 -6.31
C LEU A 594 38.61 17.47 -5.00
N PRO A 595 39.92 17.76 -5.08
CA PRO A 595 40.68 18.23 -3.93
C PRO A 595 40.07 19.51 -3.34
N SER A 596 40.12 19.68 -2.01
CA SER A 596 39.48 20.79 -1.27
C SER A 596 39.74 22.18 -1.89
N GLU A 597 40.99 22.45 -2.30
CA GLU A 597 41.40 23.71 -2.95
C GLU A 597 40.63 24.03 -4.23
N HIS A 598 40.33 23.02 -5.05
CA HIS A 598 39.59 23.16 -6.31
C HIS A 598 38.09 23.07 -6.10
N ALA A 599 37.66 22.25 -5.12
CA ALA A 599 36.25 22.05 -4.77
C ALA A 599 35.58 23.37 -4.37
N LYS A 600 36.26 24.24 -3.62
CA LYS A 600 35.71 25.55 -3.23
C LYS A 600 35.39 26.44 -4.43
N LYS A 601 36.32 26.57 -5.39
CA LYS A 601 36.11 27.36 -6.61
C LYS A 601 35.01 26.76 -7.50
N ALA A 602 35.01 25.43 -7.65
CA ALA A 602 33.99 24.74 -8.43
C ALA A 602 32.59 24.88 -7.80
N LEU A 603 32.50 24.79 -6.47
CA LEU A 603 31.26 25.02 -5.72
C LEU A 603 30.74 26.45 -5.92
N GLU A 604 31.61 27.45 -5.84
CA GLU A 604 31.25 28.84 -6.11
C GLU A 604 30.69 29.03 -7.52
N ALA A 605 31.34 28.42 -8.54
CA ALA A 605 30.86 28.44 -9.91
C ALA A 605 29.52 27.72 -10.10
N LEU A 606 29.28 26.62 -9.37
CA LEU A 606 28.03 25.87 -9.41
C LEU A 606 26.85 26.65 -8.79
N CYS A 607 27.10 27.36 -7.69
CA CYS A 607 26.10 28.21 -7.04
C CYS A 607 25.70 29.42 -7.89
N LEU A 608 26.61 29.97 -8.70
CA LEU A 608 26.41 31.25 -9.39
C LEU A 608 25.12 31.34 -10.23
N PRO A 609 24.76 30.35 -11.09
CA PRO A 609 23.50 30.40 -11.85
C PRO A 609 22.22 30.33 -11.00
N ALA A 610 22.31 29.82 -9.76
CA ALA A 610 21.20 29.86 -8.81
C ALA A 610 21.17 31.20 -8.04
N VAL A 611 22.35 31.76 -7.75
CA VAL A 611 22.49 32.98 -6.93
C VAL A 611 22.19 34.25 -7.72
N ALA A 612 22.63 34.36 -8.97
CA ALA A 612 22.49 35.59 -9.76
C ALA A 612 21.02 36.05 -9.89
N PRO A 613 20.05 35.19 -10.23
CA PRO A 613 18.64 35.59 -10.30
C PRO A 613 18.07 36.03 -8.95
N LEU A 614 18.45 35.37 -7.85
CA LEU A 614 18.03 35.76 -6.50
C LEU A 614 18.60 37.13 -6.11
N GLN A 615 19.88 37.37 -6.42
CA GLN A 615 20.54 38.65 -6.16
C GLN A 615 19.93 39.77 -6.99
N ASP A 616 19.61 39.53 -8.27
CA ASP A 616 18.95 40.51 -9.13
C ASP A 616 17.57 40.90 -8.62
N ILE A 617 16.79 39.92 -8.12
CA ILE A 617 15.48 40.19 -7.50
C ILE A 617 15.64 41.02 -6.22
N ILE A 618 16.64 40.70 -5.38
CA ILE A 618 16.92 41.45 -4.15
C ILE A 618 17.36 42.89 -4.46
N ASN A 619 18.20 43.07 -5.48
CA ASN A 619 18.72 44.38 -5.89
C ASN A 619 17.62 45.30 -6.45
N GLN A 620 16.51 44.74 -6.95
CA GLN A 620 15.33 45.51 -7.38
C GLN A 620 14.53 46.10 -6.20
N GLY A 621 14.87 45.72 -4.96
CA GLY A 621 14.33 46.29 -3.73
C GLY A 621 13.25 45.43 -3.05
N PRO A 622 12.91 45.75 -1.78
CA PRO A 622 12.09 44.89 -0.93
C PRO A 622 10.64 44.75 -1.41
N LEU A 623 10.09 45.78 -2.05
CA LEU A 623 8.74 45.75 -2.63
C LEU A 623 8.63 44.70 -3.74
N VAL A 624 9.64 44.63 -4.61
CA VAL A 624 9.66 43.67 -5.72
C VAL A 624 9.81 42.25 -5.17
N LEU A 625 10.79 42.02 -4.29
CA LEU A 625 10.97 40.73 -3.64
C LEU A 625 9.69 40.25 -2.94
N GLY A 626 9.00 41.15 -2.23
CA GLY A 626 7.74 40.86 -1.55
C GLY A 626 6.60 40.44 -2.49
N GLN A 627 6.56 40.94 -3.73
CA GLN A 627 5.48 40.68 -4.69
C GLN A 627 5.76 39.52 -5.65
N LYS A 628 7.00 39.00 -5.70
CA LYS A 628 7.36 37.93 -6.62
C LYS A 628 6.59 36.62 -6.36
N PRO A 629 6.22 35.86 -7.40
CA PRO A 629 5.66 34.51 -7.23
C PRO A 629 6.66 33.58 -6.54
N ALA A 630 6.18 32.75 -5.60
CA ALA A 630 7.04 31.83 -4.85
C ALA A 630 7.90 30.94 -5.75
N ARG A 631 7.35 30.46 -6.87
CA ARG A 631 8.04 29.58 -7.83
C ARG A 631 9.32 30.21 -8.40
N GLU A 632 9.34 31.54 -8.61
CA GLU A 632 10.52 32.25 -9.12
C GLU A 632 11.67 32.26 -8.10
N LEU A 633 11.38 32.12 -6.80
CA LEU A 633 12.41 32.02 -5.76
C LEU A 633 12.77 30.55 -5.49
N THR A 634 11.75 29.70 -5.31
CA THR A 634 11.94 28.31 -4.85
C THR A 634 12.76 27.47 -5.82
N VAL A 635 12.65 27.71 -7.13
CA VAL A 635 13.47 26.99 -8.14
C VAL A 635 14.95 27.20 -7.89
N HIS A 636 15.39 28.42 -7.58
CA HIS A 636 16.80 28.72 -7.31
C HIS A 636 17.23 28.28 -5.90
N ILE A 637 16.36 28.44 -4.91
CA ILE A 637 16.63 27.98 -3.55
C ILE A 637 16.75 26.44 -3.49
N ASP A 638 15.92 25.70 -4.22
CA ASP A 638 15.97 24.24 -4.29
C ASP A 638 17.23 23.74 -5.01
N ARG A 639 17.73 24.47 -6.01
CA ARG A 639 19.05 24.22 -6.61
C ARG A 639 20.15 24.34 -5.56
N LEU A 640 20.18 25.43 -4.79
CA LEU A 640 21.14 25.59 -3.68
C LEU A 640 21.00 24.50 -2.62
N ALA A 641 19.76 24.12 -2.27
CA ALA A 641 19.49 23.05 -1.33
C ALA A 641 20.07 21.70 -1.79
N ASN A 642 19.99 21.39 -3.09
CA ASN A 642 20.58 20.18 -3.66
C ASN A 642 22.11 20.24 -3.74
N ILE A 643 22.69 21.40 -4.04
CA ILE A 643 24.14 21.62 -3.99
C ILE A 643 24.65 21.31 -2.58
N PHE A 644 24.06 21.93 -1.55
CA PHE A 644 24.50 21.71 -0.17
C PHE A 644 24.29 20.28 0.31
N ARG A 645 23.32 19.56 -0.24
CA ARG A 645 23.05 18.16 0.10
C ARG A 645 24.11 17.21 -0.46
N HIS A 646 24.53 17.42 -1.70
CA HIS A 646 25.32 16.45 -2.45
C HIS A 646 26.82 16.77 -2.53
N VAL A 647 27.23 18.03 -2.33
CA VAL A 647 28.66 18.39 -2.24
C VAL A 647 29.20 18.03 -0.86
N ASN A 648 29.96 16.93 -0.76
CA ASN A 648 30.51 16.45 0.52
C ASN A 648 31.87 17.11 0.85
N HIS A 649 31.90 18.45 0.86
CA HIS A 649 33.03 19.27 1.32
C HIS A 649 32.56 20.22 2.43
N PRO A 650 32.58 19.79 3.71
CA PRO A 650 31.94 20.52 4.81
C PRO A 650 32.39 21.97 4.97
N GLU A 651 33.70 22.23 4.83
CA GLU A 651 34.30 23.58 4.92
C GLU A 651 33.86 24.47 3.76
N ALA A 652 33.90 23.95 2.53
CA ALA A 652 33.49 24.70 1.34
C ALA A 652 32.00 25.05 1.38
N VAL A 653 31.14 24.14 1.85
CA VAL A 653 29.71 24.39 2.04
C VAL A 653 29.47 25.41 3.15
N ALA A 654 30.22 25.36 4.26
CA ALA A 654 30.10 26.32 5.35
C ALA A 654 30.46 27.74 4.88
N ASP A 655 31.58 27.88 4.15
CA ASP A 655 32.03 29.13 3.54
C ASP A 655 31.02 29.68 2.53
N ALA A 656 30.47 28.80 1.67
CA ALA A 656 29.45 29.20 0.69
C ALA A 656 28.21 29.74 1.39
N VAL A 657 27.71 29.06 2.42
CA VAL A 657 26.51 29.50 3.14
C VAL A 657 26.77 30.79 3.92
N GLN A 658 27.96 30.96 4.51
CA GLN A 658 28.33 32.22 5.16
C GLN A 658 28.27 33.41 4.18
N ARG A 659 28.72 33.23 2.94
CA ARG A 659 28.65 34.28 1.90
C ARG A 659 27.21 34.52 1.41
N LEU A 660 26.43 33.46 1.30
CA LEU A 660 25.03 33.51 0.83
C LEU A 660 24.04 33.90 1.93
N TRP A 661 24.48 34.01 3.19
CA TRP A 661 23.61 34.30 4.33
C TRP A 661 22.86 35.63 4.17
N SER A 662 23.47 36.66 3.60
CA SER A 662 22.82 37.95 3.35
C SER A 662 21.60 37.83 2.43
N ILE A 663 21.68 36.97 1.41
CA ILE A 663 20.59 36.66 0.47
C ILE A 663 19.48 35.91 1.21
N PHE A 664 19.85 34.86 1.95
CA PHE A 664 18.87 34.08 2.73
C PHE A 664 18.17 34.94 3.77
N LYS A 665 18.90 35.81 4.47
CA LYS A 665 18.33 36.75 5.42
C LYS A 665 17.35 37.72 4.77
N ALA A 666 17.69 38.31 3.63
CA ALA A 666 16.76 39.20 2.91
C ALA A 666 15.45 38.48 2.55
N ILE A 667 15.52 37.21 2.14
CA ILE A 667 14.35 36.39 1.84
C ILE A 667 13.57 36.04 3.14
N PHE A 668 14.26 35.66 4.22
CA PHE A 668 13.65 35.44 5.53
C PHE A 668 12.88 36.67 6.01
N ASP A 669 13.47 37.86 5.92
CA ASP A 669 12.89 39.10 6.43
C ASP A 669 11.65 39.56 5.62
N ILE A 670 11.64 39.34 4.29
CA ILE A 670 10.61 39.89 3.39
C ILE A 670 9.53 38.86 3.02
N ARG A 671 9.87 37.57 2.98
CA ARG A 671 9.00 36.46 2.52
C ARG A 671 8.58 35.50 3.63
N SER A 672 8.79 35.85 4.89
CA SER A 672 8.39 35.06 6.07
C SER A 672 6.92 34.60 6.08
N TRP A 673 6.02 35.35 5.43
CA TRP A 673 4.60 35.03 5.32
C TRP A 673 4.28 33.94 4.29
N ASP A 674 5.18 33.69 3.33
CA ASP A 674 4.97 32.75 2.23
C ASP A 674 5.55 31.37 2.56
N MET A 675 4.65 30.45 2.91
CA MET A 675 4.97 29.08 3.35
C MET A 675 5.86 28.34 2.35
N ARG A 676 5.54 28.40 1.04
CA ARG A 676 6.28 27.66 0.00
C ARG A 676 7.73 28.12 -0.11
N THR A 677 7.97 29.43 -0.04
CA THR A 677 9.33 29.98 -0.05
C THR A 677 10.09 29.61 1.22
N MET A 678 9.44 29.69 2.39
CA MET A 678 10.08 29.37 3.66
C MET A 678 10.41 27.88 3.80
N GLU A 679 9.59 26.98 3.29
CA GLU A 679 9.90 25.54 3.24
C GLU A 679 11.15 25.25 2.40
N SER A 680 11.23 25.82 1.20
CA SER A 680 12.38 25.68 0.31
C SER A 680 13.66 26.25 0.97
N LEU A 681 13.56 27.43 1.59
CA LEU A 681 14.69 28.08 2.27
C LEU A 681 15.15 27.32 3.52
N CYS A 682 14.22 26.85 4.34
CA CYS A 682 14.52 26.01 5.50
C CYS A 682 15.13 24.67 5.07
N ARG A 683 14.71 24.10 3.93
CA ARG A 683 15.30 22.88 3.36
C ARG A 683 16.75 23.11 2.90
N ALA A 684 17.03 24.26 2.29
CA ALA A 684 18.41 24.65 1.93
C ALA A 684 19.28 24.77 3.19
N CYS A 685 18.80 25.50 4.21
CA CYS A 685 19.50 25.64 5.49
C CYS A 685 19.71 24.29 6.19
N LYS A 686 18.70 23.41 6.18
CA LYS A 686 18.79 22.05 6.73
C LYS A 686 19.91 21.26 6.06
N ASN A 687 19.94 21.25 4.73
CA ASN A 687 20.95 20.49 3.98
C ASN A 687 22.35 21.05 4.24
N ALA A 688 22.50 22.38 4.30
CA ALA A 688 23.76 23.02 4.72
C ALA A 688 24.21 22.59 6.12
N VAL A 689 23.31 22.63 7.11
CA VAL A 689 23.58 22.22 8.50
C VAL A 689 24.00 20.74 8.55
N ARG A 690 23.31 19.86 7.83
CA ARG A 690 23.63 18.42 7.77
C ARG A 690 25.02 18.13 7.18
N THR A 691 25.40 18.85 6.13
CA THR A 691 26.67 18.65 5.44
C THR A 691 27.85 19.29 6.18
N SER A 692 27.71 20.54 6.61
CA SER A 692 28.77 21.29 7.30
C SER A 692 28.93 20.92 8.78
N LYS A 693 27.89 20.36 9.41
CA LYS A 693 27.89 19.98 10.83
C LYS A 693 28.37 21.14 11.72
N THR A 694 29.28 20.88 12.66
CA THR A 694 29.80 21.86 13.62
C THR A 694 30.58 23.01 12.99
N LEU A 695 31.08 22.86 11.75
CA LEU A 695 31.79 23.93 11.02
C LEU A 695 30.89 25.11 10.66
N MET A 696 29.57 24.91 10.68
CA MET A 696 28.59 25.96 10.42
C MET A 696 28.36 26.88 11.64
N GLY A 697 29.06 26.68 12.77
CA GLY A 697 28.79 27.35 14.04
C GLY A 697 28.68 28.88 13.98
N VAL A 698 29.44 29.54 13.09
CA VAL A 698 29.41 31.01 12.91
C VAL A 698 28.04 31.51 12.41
N THR A 699 27.43 30.79 11.46
CA THR A 699 26.16 31.20 10.82
C THR A 699 24.95 30.63 11.54
N VAL A 700 25.09 29.48 12.24
CA VAL A 700 23.98 28.81 12.94
C VAL A 700 23.38 29.70 14.03
N GLY A 701 24.19 30.45 14.78
CA GLY A 701 23.69 31.37 15.81
C GLY A 701 22.73 32.42 15.22
N ALA A 702 23.18 33.14 14.19
CA ALA A 702 22.37 34.15 13.50
C ALA A 702 21.10 33.56 12.87
N MET A 703 21.19 32.33 12.35
CA MET A 703 20.06 31.62 11.77
C MET A 703 18.99 31.28 12.81
N LEU A 704 19.38 30.75 13.96
CA LEU A 704 18.45 30.39 15.04
C LEU A 704 17.78 31.61 15.66
N GLU A 705 18.51 32.71 15.83
CA GLU A 705 17.96 33.99 16.29
C GLU A 705 16.87 34.51 15.33
N GLU A 706 17.12 34.43 14.03
CA GLU A 706 16.15 34.83 13.00
C GLU A 706 14.90 33.95 13.03
N ILE A 707 15.09 32.62 13.05
CA ILE A 707 13.99 31.64 13.13
C ILE A 707 13.11 31.91 14.36
N GLN A 708 13.73 32.19 15.50
CA GLN A 708 13.00 32.49 16.73
C GLN A 708 12.14 33.75 16.59
N GLY A 709 12.67 34.81 15.97
CA GLY A 709 11.94 36.05 15.72
C GLY A 709 10.77 35.86 14.76
N LEU A 710 11.01 35.18 13.64
CA LEU A 710 10.02 34.96 12.59
C LEU A 710 8.91 33.99 13.00
N TYR A 711 9.24 32.96 13.80
CA TYR A 711 8.24 32.01 14.27
C TYR A 711 7.18 32.70 15.13
N LYS A 712 7.55 33.68 15.97
CA LYS A 712 6.59 34.47 16.76
C LYS A 712 5.58 35.21 15.90
N GLN A 713 5.98 35.62 14.69
CA GLN A 713 5.14 36.41 13.77
C GLN A 713 4.28 35.53 12.86
N HIS A 714 4.86 34.50 12.23
CA HIS A 714 4.22 33.74 11.15
C HIS A 714 3.91 32.27 11.47
N GLN A 715 4.51 31.71 12.52
CA GLN A 715 4.25 30.35 13.00
C GLN A 715 4.35 29.22 11.96
N GLN A 716 5.24 29.33 10.97
CA GLN A 716 5.38 28.31 9.92
C GLN A 716 5.99 27.00 10.48
N PRO A 717 5.47 25.81 10.11
CA PRO A 717 5.97 24.51 10.59
C PRO A 717 7.44 24.24 10.25
N CYS A 718 7.89 24.67 9.06
CA CYS A 718 9.26 24.45 8.57
C CYS A 718 10.36 24.97 9.51
N PHE A 719 10.05 25.97 10.36
CA PHE A 719 10.95 26.48 11.38
C PHE A 719 11.17 25.49 12.53
N LEU A 720 10.12 24.77 12.95
CA LEU A 720 10.22 23.70 13.93
C LEU A 720 11.04 22.53 13.36
N TYR A 721 10.78 22.16 12.11
CA TYR A 721 11.52 21.10 11.42
C TYR A 721 13.01 21.43 11.28
N LEU A 722 13.37 22.63 10.83
CA LEU A 722 14.76 23.07 10.75
C LEU A 722 15.44 23.07 12.13
N SER A 723 14.75 23.57 13.15
CA SER A 723 15.25 23.55 14.54
C SER A 723 15.52 22.13 15.03
N SER A 724 14.68 21.16 14.63
CA SER A 724 14.84 19.74 14.98
C SER A 724 16.13 19.14 14.40
N GLU A 725 16.51 19.57 13.20
CA GLU A 725 17.72 19.14 12.49
C GLU A 725 18.97 19.80 13.06
N VAL A 726 18.89 21.07 13.48
CA VAL A 726 19.96 21.74 14.20
C VAL A 726 20.21 21.06 15.56
N ILE A 727 19.15 20.73 16.32
CA ILE A 727 19.27 20.02 17.60
C ILE A 727 19.91 18.64 17.45
N LYS A 728 19.64 17.92 16.36
CA LYS A 728 20.29 16.63 16.07
C LYS A 728 21.82 16.72 16.01
N ILE A 729 22.35 17.87 15.57
CA ILE A 729 23.80 18.08 15.39
C ILE A 729 24.42 18.79 16.60
N PHE A 730 23.77 19.84 17.11
CA PHE A 730 24.31 20.74 18.12
C PHE A 730 23.73 20.51 19.53
N GLY A 731 22.74 19.61 19.70
CA GLY A 731 22.06 19.38 20.98
C GLY A 731 22.96 18.91 22.12
N SER A 732 24.04 18.20 21.79
CA SER A 732 25.05 17.75 22.75
C SER A 732 26.24 18.71 22.89
N ASP A 733 26.28 19.80 22.11
CA ASP A 733 27.39 20.74 22.12
C ASP A 733 27.24 21.76 23.27
N PRO A 734 28.19 21.82 24.22
CA PRO A 734 28.13 22.74 25.36
C PRO A 734 28.14 24.21 24.96
N THR A 735 28.81 24.56 23.86
CA THR A 735 28.85 25.96 23.36
C THR A 735 27.47 26.43 22.93
N CYS A 736 26.59 25.47 22.62
CA CYS A 736 25.29 25.70 22.04
C CYS A 736 24.12 25.80 23.02
N THR A 737 24.40 25.46 24.28
CA THR A 737 23.39 25.15 25.29
C THR A 737 22.44 26.33 25.56
N ASN A 738 22.96 27.54 25.73
CA ASN A 738 22.16 28.70 26.12
C ASN A 738 21.19 29.14 25.01
N TYR A 739 21.65 29.16 23.75
CA TYR A 739 20.79 29.55 22.64
C TYR A 739 19.76 28.47 22.30
N LEU A 740 20.14 27.18 22.37
CA LEU A 740 19.20 26.08 22.12
C LEU A 740 18.10 26.06 23.18
N LYS A 741 18.45 26.31 24.45
CA LYS A 741 17.45 26.44 25.53
C LYS A 741 16.44 27.55 25.23
N THR A 742 16.93 28.73 24.86
CA THR A 742 16.09 29.89 24.54
C THR A 742 15.18 29.63 23.32
N LEU A 743 15.73 28.97 22.30
CA LEU A 743 14.98 28.56 21.11
C LEU A 743 13.87 27.57 21.46
N ILE A 744 14.19 26.48 22.16
CA ILE A 744 13.23 25.44 22.59
C ILE A 744 12.08 26.06 23.37
N GLU A 745 12.39 26.87 24.38
CA GLU A 745 11.38 27.55 25.20
C GLU A 745 10.51 28.49 24.36
N SER A 746 11.11 29.27 23.45
CA SER A 746 10.38 30.22 22.62
C SER A 746 9.46 29.55 21.59
N LEU A 747 9.92 28.49 20.92
CA LEU A 747 9.14 27.80 19.90
C LEU A 747 7.95 27.09 20.56
N PHE A 748 8.20 26.24 21.54
CA PHE A 748 7.14 25.44 22.15
C PHE A 748 6.13 26.26 22.94
N ASN A 749 6.53 27.34 23.64
CA ASN A 749 5.56 28.19 24.32
C ASN A 749 4.56 28.81 23.34
N HIS A 750 5.01 29.21 22.15
CA HIS A 750 4.14 29.76 21.13
C HIS A 750 3.25 28.70 20.48
N THR A 751 3.81 27.50 20.22
CA THR A 751 3.03 26.38 19.64
C THR A 751 1.96 25.87 20.59
N THR A 752 2.31 25.64 21.86
CA THR A 752 1.37 25.12 22.88
C THR A 752 0.23 26.10 23.16
N PHE A 753 0.46 27.41 23.11
CA PHE A 753 -0.60 28.42 23.22
C PHE A 753 -1.61 28.37 22.06
N MET A 754 -1.20 27.92 20.88
CA MET A 754 -2.11 27.73 19.74
C MET A 754 -2.87 26.41 19.79
N LEU A 755 -2.33 25.38 20.46
CA LEU A 755 -2.86 24.03 20.46
C LEU A 755 -3.65 23.76 21.75
N THR A 756 -4.82 24.40 21.87
CA THR A 756 -5.66 24.34 23.08
C THR A 756 -6.91 23.50 22.93
N LYS A 757 -7.36 23.25 21.69
CA LYS A 757 -8.54 22.46 21.35
C LYS A 757 -8.24 21.55 20.16
N ILE A 758 -8.95 20.43 20.04
CA ILE A 758 -8.78 19.47 18.93
C ILE A 758 -8.91 20.11 17.52
N GLN A 759 -9.72 21.16 17.40
CA GLN A 759 -9.92 21.87 16.13
C GLN A 759 -8.61 22.53 15.67
N ASP A 760 -7.79 23.01 16.61
CA ASP A 760 -6.49 23.62 16.31
C ASP A 760 -5.56 22.59 15.67
N PHE A 761 -5.52 21.37 16.20
CA PHE A 761 -4.74 20.25 15.66
C PHE A 761 -5.20 19.83 14.26
N THR A 762 -6.51 19.86 14.03
CA THR A 762 -7.11 19.48 12.74
C THR A 762 -6.89 20.57 11.69
N SER A 763 -6.86 21.84 12.09
CA SER A 763 -6.64 22.98 11.20
C SER A 763 -5.18 23.12 10.74
N ARG A 764 -4.23 22.69 11.57
CA ARG A 764 -2.78 22.81 11.32
C ARG A 764 -2.03 21.51 11.67
N PRO A 765 -2.29 20.40 10.97
CA PRO A 765 -1.69 19.11 11.27
C PRO A 765 -0.16 19.10 11.07
N ASP A 766 0.36 19.82 10.07
CA ASP A 766 1.80 19.87 9.78
C ASP A 766 2.58 20.53 10.93
N LEU A 767 1.99 21.57 11.54
CA LEU A 767 2.54 22.23 12.72
C LEU A 767 2.62 21.28 13.92
N VAL A 768 1.58 20.45 14.10
CA VAL A 768 1.54 19.43 15.16
C VAL A 768 2.61 18.38 14.91
N ASP A 769 2.70 17.88 13.68
CA ASP A 769 3.69 16.88 13.29
C ASP A 769 5.12 17.35 13.60
N ASP A 770 5.51 18.52 13.07
CA ASP A 770 6.83 19.09 13.28
C ASP A 770 7.11 19.47 14.75
N CYS A 771 6.07 19.88 15.51
CA CYS A 771 6.20 20.16 16.94
C CYS A 771 6.53 18.90 17.74
N PHE A 772 5.78 17.83 17.56
CA PHE A 772 6.03 16.58 18.31
C PHE A 772 7.26 15.84 17.79
N LEU A 773 7.61 15.99 16.51
CA LEU A 773 8.91 15.57 15.97
C LEU A 773 10.07 16.30 16.67
N LEU A 774 9.99 17.63 16.78
CA LEU A 774 10.98 18.44 17.50
C LEU A 774 11.07 18.00 18.97
N ALA A 775 9.95 17.73 19.64
CA ALA A 775 9.93 17.26 21.03
C ALA A 775 10.64 15.92 21.19
N SER A 776 10.35 14.95 20.31
CA SER A 776 11.07 13.67 20.25
C SER A 776 12.58 13.85 20.01
N ARG A 777 12.99 14.80 19.15
CA ARG A 777 14.42 15.13 18.97
C ARG A 777 15.04 15.72 20.23
N CYS A 778 14.33 16.58 20.95
CA CYS A 778 14.80 17.15 22.21
C CYS A 778 15.05 16.05 23.25
N ILE A 779 14.14 15.08 23.38
CA ILE A 779 14.30 13.93 24.29
C ILE A 779 15.56 13.11 23.96
N ARG A 780 15.85 12.91 22.67
CA ARG A 780 16.96 12.07 22.21
C ARG A 780 18.34 12.75 22.24
N TYR A 781 18.41 14.05 21.94
CA TYR A 781 19.69 14.75 21.72
C TYR A 781 20.03 15.81 22.77
N CYS A 782 19.04 16.36 23.47
CA CYS A 782 19.28 17.34 24.53
C CYS A 782 18.29 17.21 25.71
N PRO A 783 18.12 16.01 26.31
CA PRO A 783 17.17 15.80 27.41
C PRO A 783 17.45 16.72 28.62
N GLN A 784 18.70 17.14 28.81
CA GLN A 784 19.13 18.10 29.83
C GLN A 784 18.50 19.50 29.69
N LEU A 785 18.12 19.90 28.47
CA LEU A 785 17.47 21.19 28.21
C LEU A 785 15.95 21.08 28.21
N PHE A 786 15.43 19.89 27.88
CA PHE A 786 14.00 19.67 27.67
C PHE A 786 13.24 19.32 28.95
N PHE A 787 13.65 18.28 29.68
CA PHE A 787 12.89 17.81 30.85
C PHE A 787 12.81 18.83 32.00
N PRO A 788 13.90 19.56 32.35
CA PRO A 788 13.81 20.60 33.37
C PRO A 788 13.03 21.85 32.94
N SER A 789 12.68 21.98 31.65
CA SER A 789 11.98 23.14 31.12
C SER A 789 10.49 23.12 31.49
N PRO A 790 9.85 24.29 31.75
CA PRO A 790 8.40 24.36 31.95
C PRO A 790 7.58 23.95 30.73
N VAL A 791 8.22 23.83 29.56
CA VAL A 791 7.60 23.37 28.31
C VAL A 791 7.15 21.91 28.36
N PHE A 792 7.91 21.04 29.04
CA PHE A 792 7.64 19.61 29.02
C PHE A 792 6.23 19.26 29.55
N PRO A 793 5.79 19.76 30.73
CA PRO A 793 4.42 19.61 31.18
C PRO A 793 3.37 20.10 30.16
N CYS A 794 3.57 21.28 29.57
CA CYS A 794 2.65 21.85 28.59
C CYS A 794 2.51 20.97 27.34
N LEU A 795 3.60 20.36 26.86
CA LEU A 795 3.55 19.45 25.72
C LEU A 795 2.83 18.14 26.04
N VAL A 796 2.95 17.63 27.27
CA VAL A 796 2.15 16.48 27.71
C VAL A 796 0.66 16.85 27.72
N ASP A 797 0.31 18.03 28.24
CA ASP A 797 -1.09 18.51 28.22
C ASP A 797 -1.61 18.68 26.78
N CYS A 798 -0.83 19.29 25.89
CA CYS A 798 -1.17 19.39 24.47
C CYS A 798 -1.33 18.02 23.80
N SER A 799 -0.45 17.05 24.12
CA SER A 799 -0.55 15.70 23.55
C SER A 799 -1.88 15.04 23.91
N MET A 800 -2.37 15.22 25.14
CA MET A 800 -3.65 14.67 25.60
C MET A 800 -4.85 15.22 24.82
N ILE A 801 -4.78 16.49 24.39
CA ILE A 801 -5.80 17.09 23.53
C ILE A 801 -5.71 16.51 22.11
N GLY A 802 -4.50 16.27 21.61
CA GLY A 802 -4.23 15.96 20.21
C GLY A 802 -4.21 14.48 19.82
N ILE A 803 -4.08 13.51 20.74
CA ILE A 803 -3.92 12.06 20.42
C ILE A 803 -4.99 11.58 19.42
N THR A 804 -6.24 12.03 19.59
CA THR A 804 -7.40 11.61 18.78
C THR A 804 -7.59 12.44 17.49
N VAL A 805 -6.59 13.21 17.07
CA VAL A 805 -6.62 13.91 15.78
C VAL A 805 -6.71 12.90 14.63
N GLN A 806 -7.59 13.15 13.67
CA GLN A 806 -7.82 12.23 12.55
C GLN A 806 -6.69 12.25 11.51
N HIS A 807 -5.85 13.29 11.53
CA HIS A 807 -4.72 13.40 10.61
C HIS A 807 -3.64 12.37 10.92
N ARG A 808 -3.24 11.61 9.89
CA ARG A 808 -2.29 10.49 9.97
C ARG A 808 -1.01 10.94 10.69
N GLU A 809 -0.18 11.77 10.07
CA GLU A 809 1.19 12.06 10.53
C GLU A 809 1.22 12.73 11.92
N ALA A 810 0.47 13.80 12.11
CA ALA A 810 0.25 14.46 13.40
C ALA A 810 -0.07 13.48 14.56
N SER A 811 -1.04 12.57 14.40
CA SER A 811 -1.38 11.57 15.43
C SER A 811 -0.21 10.63 15.72
N ASN A 812 0.50 10.18 14.67
CA ASN A 812 1.67 9.33 14.84
C ASN A 812 2.79 10.04 15.60
N SER A 813 3.08 11.31 15.29
CA SER A 813 4.13 12.06 15.98
C SER A 813 3.79 12.33 17.44
N ILE A 814 2.52 12.58 17.78
CA ILE A 814 2.05 12.66 19.17
C ILE A 814 2.27 11.32 19.90
N LEU A 815 1.84 10.20 19.30
CA LEU A 815 1.99 8.86 19.90
C LEU A 815 3.46 8.45 20.03
N ASN A 816 4.30 8.80 19.06
CA ASN A 816 5.75 8.57 19.10
C ASN A 816 6.41 9.41 20.21
N PHE A 817 6.01 10.67 20.36
CA PHE A 817 6.47 11.51 21.48
C PHE A 817 6.11 10.90 22.83
N LEU A 818 4.87 10.46 23.02
CA LEU A 818 4.45 9.79 24.26
C LEU A 818 5.25 8.51 24.51
N SER A 819 5.47 7.70 23.47
CA SER A 819 6.27 6.49 23.55
C SER A 819 7.72 6.80 23.94
N ASP A 820 8.35 7.80 23.30
CA ASP A 820 9.71 8.28 23.64
C ASP A 820 9.79 8.76 25.11
N VAL A 821 8.73 9.38 25.63
CA VAL A 821 8.64 9.80 27.04
C VAL A 821 8.54 8.57 27.97
N PHE A 822 7.74 7.57 27.64
CA PHE A 822 7.59 6.37 28.47
C PHE A 822 8.85 5.49 28.46
N ASP A 823 9.47 5.34 27.30
CA ASP A 823 10.69 4.54 27.09
C ASP A 823 11.97 5.24 27.54
N LEU A 824 11.88 6.42 28.16
CA LEU A 824 13.03 7.20 28.64
C LEU A 824 14.00 6.38 29.51
N ALA A 825 13.49 5.40 30.27
CA ALA A 825 14.31 4.52 31.11
C ALA A 825 15.25 3.58 30.32
N ASN A 826 14.93 3.32 29.05
CA ASN A 826 15.72 2.49 28.14
C ASN A 826 16.95 3.25 27.60
N SER A 827 16.96 4.58 27.68
CA SER A 827 18.07 5.44 27.25
C SER A 827 19.02 5.76 28.40
N SER A 828 20.33 5.59 28.20
CA SER A 828 21.36 5.97 29.18
C SER A 828 21.36 7.47 29.49
N GLN A 829 21.09 8.32 28.50
CA GLN A 829 20.98 9.77 28.67
C GLN A 829 19.65 10.20 29.31
N GLY A 830 18.62 9.35 29.23
CA GLY A 830 17.28 9.62 29.79
C GLY A 830 17.13 9.30 31.27
N LYS A 831 17.88 8.31 31.78
CA LYS A 831 17.80 7.84 33.18
C LYS A 831 17.81 8.95 34.26
N PRO A 832 18.62 10.01 34.17
CA PRO A 832 18.63 11.08 35.17
C PRO A 832 17.31 11.85 35.30
N TYR A 833 16.46 11.82 34.27
CA TYR A 833 15.24 12.64 34.17
C TYR A 833 13.95 11.86 34.48
N ILE A 834 14.06 10.58 34.86
CA ILE A 834 12.91 9.73 35.19
C ILE A 834 12.06 10.35 36.31
N SER A 835 12.68 10.91 37.34
CA SER A 835 11.93 11.53 38.45
C SER A 835 11.12 12.75 38.00
N ILE A 836 11.67 13.58 37.10
CA ILE A 836 10.99 14.75 36.54
C ILE A 836 9.82 14.29 35.66
N ARG A 837 10.06 13.30 34.80
CA ARG A 837 9.02 12.67 33.98
C ARG A 837 7.87 12.14 34.85
N ASP A 838 8.18 11.37 35.88
CA ASP A 838 7.19 10.70 36.72
C ASP A 838 6.32 11.73 37.48
N ASN A 839 6.92 12.84 37.93
CA ASN A 839 6.18 13.95 38.55
C ASN A 839 5.14 14.59 37.62
N VAL A 840 5.36 14.54 36.30
CA VAL A 840 4.44 15.09 35.29
C VAL A 840 3.42 14.06 34.82
N ILE A 841 3.85 12.82 34.57
CA ILE A 841 3.02 11.77 33.96
C ILE A 841 2.10 11.10 34.99
N ILE A 842 2.55 10.80 36.21
CA ILE A 842 1.72 10.08 37.20
C ILE A 842 0.38 10.81 37.48
N PRO A 843 0.34 12.15 37.65
CA PRO A 843 -0.93 12.87 37.82
C PRO A 843 -1.87 12.79 36.61
N ARG A 844 -1.34 12.56 35.41
CA ARG A 844 -2.06 12.52 34.13
C ARG A 844 -2.31 11.10 33.63
N GLY A 845 -1.71 10.09 34.28
CA GLY A 845 -1.66 8.72 33.79
C GLY A 845 -3.04 8.11 33.55
N SER A 846 -4.00 8.35 34.45
CA SER A 846 -5.38 7.89 34.30
C SER A 846 -6.06 8.44 33.04
N VAL A 847 -5.87 9.73 32.75
CA VAL A 847 -6.46 10.40 31.59
C VAL A 847 -5.77 9.96 30.30
N ILE A 848 -4.43 9.88 30.28
CA ILE A 848 -3.65 9.38 29.14
C ILE A 848 -4.08 7.95 28.79
N THR A 849 -4.12 7.05 29.79
CA THR A 849 -4.57 5.66 29.57
C THR A 849 -5.98 5.63 29.00
N ARG A 850 -6.91 6.44 29.53
CA ARG A 850 -8.29 6.51 29.04
C ARG A 850 -8.35 6.95 27.58
N ILE A 851 -7.57 7.96 27.19
CA ILE A 851 -7.52 8.45 25.80
C ILE A 851 -6.91 7.40 24.87
N LEU A 852 -5.84 6.71 25.29
CA LEU A 852 -5.23 5.63 24.49
C LEU A 852 -6.20 4.46 24.31
N VAL A 853 -6.94 4.07 25.35
CA VAL A 853 -8.00 3.05 25.26
C VAL A 853 -9.12 3.54 24.33
N ALA A 854 -9.54 4.81 24.40
CA ALA A 854 -10.52 5.38 23.47
C ALA A 854 -10.04 5.35 22.01
N ALA A 855 -8.79 5.72 21.77
CA ALA A 855 -8.14 5.66 20.46
C ALA A 855 -8.12 4.24 19.88
N LEU A 856 -7.77 3.27 20.72
CA LEU A 856 -7.79 1.85 20.37
C LEU A 856 -9.21 1.38 20.00
N THR A 857 -10.22 1.73 20.81
CA THR A 857 -11.59 1.21 20.68
C THR A 857 -12.49 1.98 19.72
N GLY A 858 -11.98 2.99 19.01
CA GLY A 858 -12.73 3.63 17.92
C GLY A 858 -12.57 5.13 17.73
N ALA A 859 -11.81 5.85 18.58
CA ALA A 859 -11.58 7.28 18.37
C ALA A 859 -10.64 7.56 17.19
N LEU A 860 -9.77 6.60 16.84
CA LEU A 860 -8.90 6.65 15.66
C LEU A 860 -9.25 5.53 14.67
N PRO A 861 -8.94 5.68 13.36
CA PRO A 861 -9.10 4.61 12.37
C PRO A 861 -8.29 3.34 12.70
N SER A 862 -8.71 2.19 12.18
CA SER A 862 -8.03 0.89 12.42
C SER A 862 -6.58 0.86 11.92
N SER A 863 -6.25 1.69 10.93
CA SER A 863 -4.88 1.87 10.43
C SER A 863 -3.90 2.46 11.46
N ARG A 864 -4.39 2.89 12.63
CA ARG A 864 -3.58 3.42 13.75
C ARG A 864 -3.44 2.48 14.95
N LEU A 865 -4.05 1.29 14.90
CA LEU A 865 -4.07 0.37 16.04
C LEU A 865 -2.67 -0.02 16.50
N GLU A 866 -1.75 -0.27 15.58
CA GLU A 866 -0.36 -0.65 15.91
C GLU A 866 0.35 0.44 16.73
N THR A 867 0.35 1.70 16.25
CA THR A 867 1.00 2.82 16.96
C THR A 867 0.36 3.08 18.34
N VAL A 868 -0.98 3.03 18.43
CA VAL A 868 -1.69 3.23 19.70
C VAL A 868 -1.38 2.10 20.68
N THR A 869 -1.36 0.86 20.20
CA THR A 869 -1.03 -0.32 20.99
C THR A 869 0.39 -0.22 21.53
N TYR A 870 1.34 0.19 20.70
CA TYR A 870 2.72 0.40 21.12
C TYR A 870 2.81 1.45 22.25
N ALA A 871 2.16 2.61 22.09
CA ALA A 871 2.16 3.65 23.12
C ALA A 871 1.52 3.19 24.44
N LEU A 872 0.43 2.41 24.37
CA LEU A 872 -0.23 1.81 25.55
C LEU A 872 0.66 0.77 26.24
N LEU A 873 1.34 -0.07 25.47
CA LEU A 873 2.28 -1.06 26.00
C LEU A 873 3.52 -0.39 26.61
N ALA A 874 4.04 0.67 26.00
CA ALA A 874 5.16 1.45 26.54
C ALA A 874 4.78 2.10 27.88
N LEU A 875 3.58 2.71 27.98
CA LEU A 875 3.03 3.22 29.23
C LEU A 875 2.91 2.11 30.29
N THR A 876 2.41 0.94 29.88
CA THR A 876 2.20 -0.21 30.78
C THR A 876 3.51 -0.76 31.32
N ARG A 877 4.55 -0.85 30.48
CA ARG A 877 5.90 -1.25 30.90
C ARG A 877 6.56 -0.22 31.83
N ALA A 878 6.34 1.07 31.58
CA ALA A 878 6.94 2.13 32.37
C ALA A 878 6.36 2.23 33.80
N TYR A 879 5.07 1.96 34.00
CA TYR A 879 4.39 2.17 35.29
C TYR A 879 3.78 0.91 35.93
N GLY A 880 3.83 -0.24 35.26
CA GLY A 880 3.43 -1.54 35.78
C GLY A 880 2.02 -1.53 36.41
N ALA A 881 1.95 -1.83 37.70
CA ALA A 881 0.69 -1.91 38.46
C ALA A 881 -0.18 -0.65 38.35
N LYS A 882 0.42 0.57 38.34
CA LYS A 882 -0.35 1.82 38.22
C LYS A 882 -1.04 1.93 36.86
N ALA A 883 -0.36 1.52 35.78
CA ALA A 883 -0.96 1.51 34.45
C ALA A 883 -2.13 0.52 34.35
N LEU A 884 -2.02 -0.65 35.01
CA LEU A 884 -3.11 -1.62 35.11
C LEU A 884 -4.31 -1.06 35.88
N GLU A 885 -4.09 -0.34 36.98
CA GLU A 885 -5.16 0.34 37.71
C GLU A 885 -5.88 1.38 36.85
N TRP A 886 -5.12 2.20 36.10
CA TRP A 886 -5.68 3.18 35.17
C TRP A 886 -6.46 2.53 34.01
N ALA A 887 -5.95 1.43 33.46
CA ALA A 887 -6.60 0.68 32.39
C ALA A 887 -7.90 0.02 32.89
N LYS A 888 -7.86 -0.59 34.08
CA LYS A 888 -9.03 -1.17 34.74
C LYS A 888 -10.11 -0.12 35.00
N ALA A 889 -9.73 1.05 35.52
CA ALA A 889 -10.66 2.16 35.70
C ALA A 889 -11.29 2.60 34.37
N SER A 890 -10.49 2.73 33.31
CA SER A 890 -10.97 3.16 31.99
C SER A 890 -11.96 2.17 31.37
N VAL A 891 -11.59 0.88 31.35
CA VAL A 891 -12.42 -0.18 30.76
C VAL A 891 -13.70 -0.42 31.56
N SER A 892 -13.68 -0.19 32.89
CA SER A 892 -14.87 -0.31 33.74
C SER A 892 -15.96 0.73 33.44
N LEU A 893 -15.61 1.85 32.79
CA LEU A 893 -16.58 2.87 32.34
C LEU A 893 -17.41 2.39 31.15
N ILE A 894 -16.87 1.46 30.36
CA ILE A 894 -17.56 0.92 29.21
C ILE A 894 -18.76 0.10 29.72
N PRO A 895 -19.98 0.28 29.17
CA PRO A 895 -21.12 -0.54 29.54
C PRO A 895 -20.95 -2.04 29.23
N SER A 896 -21.58 -2.92 30.01
CA SER A 896 -21.46 -4.38 29.85
C SER A 896 -22.14 -4.92 28.58
N ASN A 897 -23.12 -4.21 28.04
CA ASN A 897 -23.73 -4.52 26.74
C ASN A 897 -22.75 -4.25 25.57
N ALA A 898 -21.87 -3.26 25.69
CA ALA A 898 -20.82 -3.00 24.71
C ALA A 898 -19.67 -4.01 24.85
N VAL A 899 -19.10 -4.17 26.05
CA VAL A 899 -17.96 -5.05 26.33
C VAL A 899 -18.21 -5.90 27.57
N THR A 900 -18.14 -7.22 27.41
CA THR A 900 -18.38 -8.23 28.46
C THR A 900 -17.20 -8.34 29.45
N GLU A 901 -17.45 -8.84 30.65
CA GLU A 901 -16.38 -9.02 31.66
C GLU A 901 -15.25 -9.97 31.21
N VAL A 902 -15.55 -10.95 30.35
CA VAL A 902 -14.55 -11.86 29.78
C VAL A 902 -13.59 -11.11 28.86
N GLU A 903 -14.12 -10.26 27.97
CA GLU A 903 -13.31 -9.45 27.06
C GLU A 903 -12.45 -8.43 27.82
N ARG A 904 -13.01 -7.82 28.88
CA ARG A 904 -12.25 -6.92 29.76
C ARG A 904 -11.09 -7.66 30.43
N SER A 905 -11.36 -8.86 30.93
CA SER A 905 -10.36 -9.68 31.63
C SER A 905 -9.23 -10.12 30.69
N ARG A 906 -9.55 -10.54 29.45
CA ARG A 906 -8.53 -10.87 28.43
C ARG A 906 -7.63 -9.67 28.10
N PHE A 907 -8.23 -8.48 27.92
CA PHE A 907 -7.46 -7.26 27.66
C PHE A 907 -6.56 -6.88 28.85
N LEU A 908 -7.08 -6.90 30.08
CA LEU A 908 -6.31 -6.59 31.28
C LEU A 908 -5.20 -7.62 31.53
N GLN A 909 -5.42 -8.89 31.18
CA GLN A 909 -4.38 -9.91 31.25
C GLN A 909 -3.23 -9.62 30.28
N ALA A 910 -3.53 -9.24 29.03
CA ALA A 910 -2.51 -8.85 28.06
C ALA A 910 -1.67 -7.66 28.54
N LEU A 911 -2.31 -6.65 29.17
CA LEU A 911 -1.57 -5.56 29.79
C LEU A 911 -0.75 -6.01 31.00
N SER A 912 -1.27 -6.95 31.80
CA SER A 912 -0.53 -7.51 32.95
C SER A 912 0.73 -8.25 32.49
N ASP A 913 0.62 -9.02 31.40
CA ASP A 913 1.75 -9.72 30.80
C ASP A 913 2.76 -8.72 30.20
N ALA A 914 2.28 -7.62 29.62
CA ALA A 914 3.13 -6.51 29.17
C ALA A 914 3.93 -5.88 30.33
N ALA A 915 3.27 -5.64 31.47
CA ALA A 915 3.91 -5.11 32.68
C ALA A 915 4.97 -6.08 33.25
N ALA A 916 4.80 -7.38 33.02
CA ALA A 916 5.78 -8.42 33.37
C ALA A 916 6.93 -8.59 32.34
N GLY A 917 6.89 -7.86 31.22
CA GLY A 917 7.95 -7.87 30.20
C GLY A 917 7.74 -8.85 29.04
N ALA A 918 6.51 -9.35 28.81
CA ALA A 918 6.23 -10.23 27.68
C ALA A 918 6.46 -9.55 26.31
N ALA A 919 6.75 -10.38 25.30
CA ALA A 919 6.98 -9.95 23.92
C ALA A 919 5.70 -9.43 23.25
N ILE A 920 5.82 -8.37 22.45
CA ILE A 920 4.68 -7.63 21.86
C ILE A 920 3.76 -8.53 21.02
N ASN A 921 4.33 -9.44 20.21
CA ASN A 921 3.56 -10.23 19.24
C ASN A 921 2.45 -11.08 19.87
N GLY A 922 2.68 -11.64 21.07
CA GLY A 922 1.68 -12.43 21.78
C GLY A 922 0.58 -11.59 22.45
N LEU A 923 0.78 -10.28 22.57
CA LEU A 923 -0.11 -9.34 23.25
C LEU A 923 -1.02 -8.58 22.28
N MET A 924 -0.73 -8.61 20.99
CA MET A 924 -1.51 -7.90 19.96
C MET A 924 -2.92 -8.49 19.83
N ILE A 925 -3.06 -9.82 19.82
CA ILE A 925 -4.35 -10.49 19.55
C ILE A 925 -5.44 -10.05 20.54
N PRO A 926 -5.25 -10.10 21.88
CA PRO A 926 -6.31 -9.69 22.81
C PRO A 926 -6.64 -8.19 22.73
N ILE A 927 -5.67 -7.36 22.34
CA ILE A 927 -5.85 -5.90 22.18
C ILE A 927 -6.64 -5.60 20.91
N GLU A 928 -6.34 -6.29 19.81
CA GLU A 928 -7.08 -6.21 18.55
C GLU A 928 -8.50 -6.76 18.68
N GLU A 929 -8.70 -7.87 19.40
CA GLU A 929 -10.03 -8.42 19.69
C GLU A 929 -10.90 -7.38 20.41
N LEU A 930 -10.38 -6.70 21.45
CA LEU A 930 -11.12 -5.63 22.13
C LEU A 930 -11.49 -4.49 21.19
N SER A 931 -10.57 -4.10 20.30
CA SER A 931 -10.80 -3.08 19.28
C SER A 931 -11.91 -3.50 18.31
N GLU A 932 -11.88 -4.74 17.79
CA GLU A 932 -12.91 -5.27 16.89
C GLU A 932 -14.28 -5.29 17.58
N VAL A 933 -14.35 -5.77 18.82
CA VAL A 933 -15.59 -5.78 19.62
C VAL A 933 -16.19 -4.39 19.76
N CYS A 934 -15.36 -3.36 20.02
CA CYS A 934 -15.83 -2.00 20.20
C CYS A 934 -16.21 -1.30 18.88
N ARG A 935 -15.68 -1.78 17.75
CA ARG A 935 -15.90 -1.21 16.40
C ARG A 935 -16.95 -1.95 15.58
N ARG A 936 -17.52 -3.05 16.10
CA ARG A 936 -18.40 -3.96 15.37
C ARG A 936 -19.61 -3.28 14.72
N ASN A 937 -20.19 -2.27 15.37
CA ASN A 937 -21.22 -1.42 14.79
C ASN A 937 -21.11 0.01 15.33
N ARG A 938 -21.82 0.93 14.67
CA ARG A 938 -21.79 2.37 14.99
C ARG A 938 -22.34 2.66 16.39
N SER A 939 -23.43 2.02 16.79
CA SER A 939 -24.06 2.24 18.10
C SER A 939 -23.12 1.88 19.26
N VAL A 940 -22.46 0.72 19.18
CA VAL A 940 -21.46 0.27 20.15
C VAL A 940 -20.28 1.23 20.17
N GLN A 941 -19.78 1.62 19.00
CA GLN A 941 -18.69 2.58 18.92
C GLN A 941 -19.08 3.91 19.60
N GLU A 942 -20.28 4.44 19.34
CA GLU A 942 -20.79 5.66 19.97
C GLU A 942 -20.95 5.51 21.49
N ILE A 943 -21.44 4.37 21.99
CA ILE A 943 -21.53 4.06 23.42
C ILE A 943 -20.14 4.03 24.07
N VAL A 944 -19.19 3.31 23.45
CA VAL A 944 -17.82 3.18 23.95
C VAL A 944 -17.12 4.53 23.96
N GLN A 945 -17.23 5.29 22.87
CA GLN A 945 -16.62 6.62 22.77
C GLN A 945 -17.28 7.61 23.74
N GLY A 946 -18.61 7.56 23.92
CA GLY A 946 -19.32 8.35 24.92
C GLY A 946 -18.86 8.03 26.35
N ALA A 947 -18.67 6.76 26.67
CA ALA A 947 -18.18 6.30 27.97
C ALA A 947 -16.71 6.66 28.21
N LEU A 948 -15.87 6.60 27.19
CA LEU A 948 -14.43 6.87 27.31
C LEU A 948 -14.07 8.34 27.11
N ARG A 949 -15.00 9.20 26.68
CA ARG A 949 -14.76 10.64 26.52
C ARG A 949 -14.33 11.27 27.84
N PRO A 950 -13.12 11.84 27.94
CA PRO A 950 -12.68 12.51 29.16
C PRO A 950 -13.59 13.72 29.43
N LEU A 951 -14.13 13.83 30.64
CA LEU A 951 -15.04 14.93 31.05
C LEU A 951 -14.40 16.33 30.88
N GLU A 952 -13.06 16.38 30.90
CA GLU A 952 -12.26 17.60 30.79
C GLU A 952 -11.96 18.00 29.33
N LEU A 953 -12.20 17.10 28.35
CA LEU A 953 -11.89 17.29 26.93
C LEU A 953 -13.17 17.32 26.08
N ASN A 954 -14.24 18.02 26.51
CA ASN A 954 -15.49 18.16 25.74
C ASN A 954 -15.23 18.70 24.33
N MET A 955 -14.93 17.80 23.39
CA MET A 955 -14.93 18.05 21.96
C MET A 955 -16.39 18.29 21.56
N ALA A 956 -16.65 19.25 20.68
CA ALA A 956 -18.00 19.45 20.15
C ALA A 956 -18.51 18.14 19.49
N PRO A 957 -19.81 17.82 19.55
CA PRO A 957 -20.37 16.76 18.73
C PRO A 957 -20.21 17.15 17.25
N VAL A 958 -19.63 16.25 16.45
CA VAL A 958 -19.70 16.34 15.00
C VAL A 958 -21.12 15.90 14.63
N SER A 959 -21.98 16.88 14.37
CA SER A 959 -23.27 16.67 13.69
C SER A 959 -23.04 16.52 12.20
#